data_AF-A0A3C0GRX9-F1
#
_entry.id   AF-A0A3C0GRX9-F1
#
_cell.length_a   1.000
_cell.length_b   1.000
_cell.length_c   1.000
_cell.angle_alpha   90.00
_cell.angle_beta   90.00
_cell.angle_gamma   90.00
#
_symmetry.space_group_name_H-M   'P 1'
#
loop_
_entity.id
_entity.type
_entity.pdbx_description
1 polymer ?
#
loop_
_entity_poly.entity_id
_entity_poly.type
_entity_poly.pdbx_seq_one_letter_code
_entity_poly.pdbx_strand_id
1 'polypeptide(L)'
;MSLLRGLCLGVVLLSGTAAAQPREEVYFISHAFGVEDPADSDVQQRMFNGVSVEAGRQLRTRLLWSSLRSGNLRRSTVQLDPGKHDDQALIRVLQAGFQMPLVPGATPALESRDPAAWQALLKRAPGSALTLATAEQAIGLRPLALPATLRLGQTLVERTPTGSVGALTRHMRVVALTDAEVVLDIQLDGEQLRGRGRQAVRRSDGMPLDGRFSFTRQDRADGLATTTHRLRVVNVAAAGSLAMIADVHDDVVIVDPGEDMLRRPPFSAPSSDPADYGLDPLADGALLPWMLDADALPRIETRLLFATEHSDDAPRPLLRITADVRAPREVRGGPDARGRADDAPRIILARPRSVALLDRNGQPLPQLQAQPVLSWWILGDHTEVAESDLGFPLRLPIGLPAAQLQALDTLRIQVDVETHAWDGIETVARGAQSRRNPNIHIDWTSAQRITAVQQATPPTQTQGMWTTLVPLDTDGREVPAAQLMLGQGSGMPRADGEEAPLDWELGRLPGRQEVAAARPVAAVKLRHYRWQAQPRQWDFQDASALLARHNRVHEIAGQDEGYDADRALRALSLEATATDSLRLAIHAPPAQAARLQQLCQVYPHGPGNAPLTVSLQDPGGDTPGWMLAAARTASTGTGAAPTPWAVSVECPASIQRFSEPLAAEVCFTRTGDGRLHMRPACRHRLVPGPEAVLARDARGEQVGALPRPGADGMLRFDGPVDALEYTLMSDQQVQRQWQLPAPAPAR
;
A
#
# COMPACT_ATOMS: atom_id res chain seq x y z
N MET A 1 -40.75 -40.13 -57.20
CA MET A 1 -40.33 -41.34 -56.46
C MET A 1 -38.80 -41.31 -56.44
N SER A 2 -38.21 -40.79 -55.36
CA SER A 2 -37.70 -41.61 -54.24
C SER A 2 -36.29 -42.15 -54.58
N LEU A 3 -35.23 -42.07 -53.78
CA LEU A 3 -35.02 -41.82 -52.34
C LEU A 3 -33.48 -41.83 -52.09
N LEU A 4 -33.01 -41.04 -51.09
CA LEU A 4 -31.86 -41.27 -50.17
C LEU A 4 -30.43 -41.37 -50.76
N ARG A 5 -29.31 -40.92 -50.16
CA ARG A 5 -28.90 -40.17 -48.96
C ARG A 5 -27.41 -39.87 -49.20
N GLY A 6 -26.91 -38.65 -49.01
CA GLY A 6 -26.09 -38.36 -47.83
C GLY A 6 -25.14 -37.18 -48.04
N LEU A 7 -25.53 -36.04 -47.46
CA LEU A 7 -24.73 -35.03 -46.74
C LEU A 7 -23.19 -35.05 -46.86
N CYS A 8 -22.64 -33.98 -47.46
CA CYS A 8 -21.54 -33.19 -46.89
C CYS A 8 -21.65 -31.73 -47.40
N LEU A 9 -22.29 -30.87 -46.61
CA LEU A 9 -22.29 -29.41 -46.78
C LEU A 9 -20.95 -28.86 -46.27
N GLY A 10 -20.11 -28.34 -47.18
CA GLY A 10 -18.97 -27.50 -46.83
C GLY A 10 -19.42 -26.05 -46.72
N VAL A 11 -19.62 -25.57 -45.49
CA VAL A 11 -19.80 -24.15 -45.18
C VAL A 11 -18.43 -23.47 -45.32
N VAL A 12 -18.28 -22.64 -46.35
CA VAL A 12 -17.19 -21.66 -46.43
C VAL A 12 -17.48 -20.58 -45.38
N LEU A 13 -16.88 -20.72 -44.20
CA LEU A 13 -16.84 -19.67 -43.19
C LEU A 13 -15.94 -18.55 -43.70
N LEU A 14 -16.57 -17.49 -44.19
CA LEU A 14 -15.98 -16.15 -44.26
C LEU A 14 -15.46 -15.81 -42.86
N SER A 15 -14.15 -15.92 -42.70
CA SER A 15 -13.43 -15.44 -41.52
C SER A 15 -13.49 -13.91 -41.54
N GLY A 16 -14.59 -13.36 -41.02
CA GLY A 16 -14.60 -11.98 -40.57
C GLY A 16 -13.49 -11.84 -39.55
N THR A 17 -12.42 -11.14 -39.91
CA THR A 17 -11.48 -10.60 -38.93
C THR A 17 -12.33 -9.75 -37.98
N ALA A 18 -12.64 -10.29 -36.80
CA ALA A 18 -13.16 -9.49 -35.71
C ALA A 18 -12.16 -8.36 -35.54
N ALA A 19 -12.57 -7.14 -35.92
CA ALA A 19 -11.77 -5.95 -35.70
C ALA A 19 -11.37 -5.98 -34.23
N ALA A 20 -10.07 -6.10 -33.96
CA ALA A 20 -9.57 -6.13 -32.59
C ALA A 20 -10.17 -4.93 -31.87
N GLN A 21 -10.93 -5.17 -30.80
CA GLN A 21 -11.46 -4.06 -30.01
C GLN A 21 -10.29 -3.18 -29.59
N PRO A 22 -10.43 -1.85 -29.69
CA PRO A 22 -9.35 -0.95 -29.28
C PRO A 22 -8.99 -1.24 -27.82
N ARG A 23 -7.71 -1.50 -27.58
CA ARG A 23 -7.20 -1.85 -26.25
C ARG A 23 -7.38 -0.65 -25.33
N GLU A 24 -8.17 -0.82 -24.27
CA GLU A 24 -8.28 0.19 -23.20
C GLU A 24 -6.98 0.16 -22.38
N GLU A 25 -6.31 1.31 -22.29
CA GLU A 25 -5.15 1.55 -21.44
C GLU A 25 -5.61 2.31 -20.18
N VAL A 26 -5.01 2.03 -19.03
CA VAL A 26 -5.38 2.69 -17.76
C VAL A 26 -4.42 3.85 -17.49
N TYR A 27 -4.98 5.02 -17.20
CA TYR A 27 -4.24 6.22 -16.84
C TYR A 27 -4.53 6.62 -15.40
N PHE A 28 -3.47 6.82 -14.62
CA PHE A 28 -3.56 7.56 -13.36
C PHE A 28 -3.46 9.05 -13.66
N ILE A 29 -4.38 9.82 -13.10
CA ILE A 29 -4.40 11.27 -13.22
C ILE A 29 -4.47 11.86 -11.83
N SER A 30 -3.60 12.82 -11.54
CA SER A 30 -3.78 13.66 -10.38
C SER A 30 -3.73 15.13 -10.75
N HIS A 31 -4.68 15.86 -10.18
CA HIS A 31 -4.87 17.27 -10.44
C HIS A 31 -4.99 17.98 -9.09
N ALA A 32 -4.05 18.85 -8.78
CA ALA A 32 -4.11 19.74 -7.63
C ALA A 32 -4.31 21.18 -8.12
N PHE A 33 -5.15 21.95 -7.45
CA PHE A 33 -5.37 23.35 -7.82
C PHE A 33 -5.81 24.24 -6.65
N GLY A 34 -5.50 25.54 -6.73
CA GLY A 34 -5.75 26.52 -5.68
C GLY A 34 -5.55 27.97 -6.15
N VAL A 35 -5.89 28.94 -5.30
CA VAL A 35 -5.88 30.39 -5.60
C VAL A 35 -4.50 31.06 -5.35
N GLU A 36 -3.63 30.46 -4.52
CA GLU A 36 -2.21 30.82 -4.33
C GLU A 36 -1.32 29.55 -4.33
N ASP A 37 -0.02 29.65 -4.00
CA ASP A 37 1.02 28.63 -4.22
C ASP A 37 0.51 27.18 -4.02
N PRO A 38 0.60 26.30 -5.05
CA PRO A 38 0.07 24.94 -4.99
C PRO A 38 0.69 24.03 -3.91
N ALA A 39 1.71 24.48 -3.16
CA ALA A 39 2.12 23.83 -1.90
C ALA A 39 1.01 23.87 -0.82
N ASP A 40 0.14 24.89 -0.85
CA ASP A 40 -1.05 25.07 -0.01
C ASP A 40 -2.35 24.72 -0.78
N SER A 41 -2.29 23.83 -1.77
CA SER A 41 -3.44 23.59 -2.66
C SER A 41 -4.70 23.12 -1.91
N ASP A 42 -5.76 23.95 -1.99
CA ASP A 42 -7.06 23.73 -1.35
C ASP A 42 -7.82 22.50 -1.88
N VAL A 43 -7.47 22.01 -3.07
CA VAL A 43 -8.16 20.90 -3.73
C VAL A 43 -7.19 19.95 -4.42
N GLN A 44 -7.30 18.66 -4.11
CA GLN A 44 -6.58 17.59 -4.77
C GLN A 44 -7.57 16.53 -5.28
N GLN A 45 -7.51 16.26 -6.57
CA GLN A 45 -8.24 15.19 -7.24
C GLN A 45 -7.27 14.11 -7.73
N ARG A 46 -7.61 12.85 -7.52
CA ARG A 46 -6.88 11.67 -8.00
C ARG A 46 -7.85 10.75 -8.69
N MET A 47 -7.46 10.19 -9.83
CA MET A 47 -8.35 9.42 -10.70
C MET A 47 -7.64 8.28 -11.40
N PHE A 48 -8.37 7.21 -11.66
CA PHE A 48 -8.02 6.22 -12.68
C PHE A 48 -9.03 6.31 -13.82
N ASN A 49 -8.53 6.41 -15.05
CA ASN A 49 -9.34 6.46 -16.26
C ASN A 49 -8.95 5.33 -17.21
N GLY A 50 -9.94 4.60 -17.71
CA GLY A 50 -9.78 3.77 -18.90
C GLY A 50 -9.80 4.68 -20.13
N VAL A 51 -8.79 4.55 -20.99
CA VAL A 51 -8.62 5.37 -22.19
C VAL A 51 -8.43 4.47 -23.39
N SER A 52 -9.16 4.72 -24.46
CA SER A 52 -9.00 4.01 -25.73
C SER A 52 -9.06 4.99 -26.90
N VAL A 53 -8.33 4.67 -27.96
CA VAL A 53 -8.36 5.42 -29.21
C VAL A 53 -8.92 4.53 -30.31
N GLU A 54 -10.10 4.89 -30.81
CA GLU A 54 -10.76 4.14 -31.86
C GLU A 54 -10.28 4.60 -33.23
N ALA A 55 -9.63 3.69 -33.96
CA ALA A 55 -9.13 3.91 -35.32
C ALA A 55 -8.33 5.21 -35.51
N GLY A 56 -7.67 5.71 -34.44
CA GLY A 56 -6.94 6.99 -34.45
C GLY A 56 -7.82 8.24 -34.55
N ARG A 57 -9.15 8.11 -34.49
CA ARG A 57 -10.11 9.20 -34.79
C ARG A 57 -10.92 9.66 -33.59
N GLN A 58 -11.06 8.84 -32.57
CA GLN A 58 -11.87 9.16 -31.41
C GLN A 58 -11.17 8.70 -30.14
N LEU A 59 -10.94 9.64 -29.22
CA LEU A 59 -10.51 9.34 -27.86
C LEU A 59 -11.75 9.04 -27.03
N ARG A 60 -11.74 7.93 -26.29
CA ARG A 60 -12.76 7.58 -25.31
C ARG A 60 -12.11 7.53 -23.95
N THR A 61 -12.77 8.13 -22.96
CA THR A 61 -12.34 8.10 -21.57
C THR A 61 -13.48 7.60 -20.69
N ARG A 62 -13.16 6.79 -19.70
CA ARG A 62 -14.14 6.26 -18.75
C ARG A 62 -13.53 6.29 -17.36
N LEU A 63 -14.23 6.91 -16.41
CA LEU A 63 -13.75 6.98 -15.04
C LEU A 63 -13.86 5.59 -14.40
N LEU A 64 -12.75 5.07 -13.88
CA LEU A 64 -12.71 3.82 -13.11
C LEU A 64 -12.85 4.10 -11.62
N TRP A 65 -12.26 5.21 -11.17
CA TRP A 65 -12.27 5.65 -9.78
C TRP A 65 -11.83 7.10 -9.69
N SER A 66 -12.37 7.85 -8.74
CA SER A 66 -11.80 9.13 -8.33
C SER A 66 -11.94 9.38 -6.85
N SER A 67 -10.97 10.09 -6.28
CA SER A 67 -11.07 10.73 -4.97
C SER A 67 -10.77 12.22 -5.11
N LEU A 68 -11.54 13.02 -4.38
CA LEU A 68 -11.39 14.45 -4.22
C LEU A 68 -11.15 14.75 -2.73
N ARG A 69 -10.10 15.51 -2.44
CA ARG A 69 -9.82 16.04 -1.11
C ARG A 69 -9.82 17.56 -1.20
N SER A 70 -10.54 18.24 -0.31
CA SER A 70 -10.49 19.69 -0.17
C SER A 70 -10.78 20.10 1.27
N GLY A 71 -9.79 20.64 1.98
CA GLY A 71 -9.86 20.81 3.43
C GLY A 71 -10.28 19.51 4.13
N ASN A 72 -11.36 19.56 4.91
CA ASN A 72 -11.96 18.39 5.58
C ASN A 72 -12.89 17.56 4.68
N LEU A 73 -13.21 18.02 3.47
CA LEU A 73 -14.05 17.29 2.54
C LEU A 73 -13.22 16.19 1.86
N ARG A 74 -13.64 14.93 2.02
CA ARG A 74 -13.18 13.80 1.23
C ARG A 74 -14.36 13.18 0.50
N ARG A 75 -14.33 13.22 -0.84
CA ARG A 75 -15.31 12.55 -1.70
C ARG A 75 -14.64 11.48 -2.54
N SER A 76 -15.35 10.39 -2.81
CA SER A 76 -14.89 9.31 -3.68
C SER A 76 -16.04 8.70 -4.46
N THR A 77 -15.75 8.16 -5.65
CA THR A 77 -16.75 7.43 -6.45
C THR A 77 -17.29 6.19 -5.76
N VAL A 78 -16.59 5.64 -4.75
CA VAL A 78 -17.07 4.51 -3.95
C VAL A 78 -18.23 4.88 -3.02
N GLN A 79 -18.46 6.18 -2.79
CA GLN A 79 -19.53 6.70 -1.93
C GLN A 79 -20.83 6.98 -2.72
N LEU A 80 -20.81 6.85 -4.05
CA LEU A 80 -21.98 7.10 -4.90
C LEU A 80 -23.02 5.99 -4.73
N ASP A 81 -24.24 6.37 -4.37
CA ASP A 81 -25.31 5.44 -4.06
C ASP A 81 -26.25 5.24 -5.26
N PRO A 82 -26.27 4.05 -5.90
CA PRO A 82 -27.18 3.80 -7.02
C PRO A 82 -28.67 3.86 -6.60
N GLY A 83 -28.99 3.81 -5.31
CA GLY A 83 -30.33 4.02 -4.77
C GLY A 83 -30.76 5.49 -4.69
N LYS A 84 -29.82 6.45 -4.70
CA LYS A 84 -30.14 7.89 -4.65
C LYS A 84 -30.33 8.46 -6.05
N HIS A 85 -31.44 9.16 -6.25
CA HIS A 85 -31.81 9.72 -7.56
C HIS A 85 -30.79 10.71 -8.14
N ASP A 86 -30.07 11.46 -7.31
CA ASP A 86 -29.06 12.42 -7.76
C ASP A 86 -27.78 11.69 -8.22
N ASP A 87 -27.41 10.62 -7.53
CA ASP A 87 -26.23 9.81 -7.87
C ASP A 87 -26.47 8.93 -9.10
N GLN A 88 -27.70 8.48 -9.36
CA GLN A 88 -28.02 7.64 -10.54
C GLN A 88 -27.62 8.30 -11.87
N ALA A 89 -27.93 9.59 -12.06
CA ALA A 89 -27.57 10.28 -13.29
C ALA A 89 -26.04 10.42 -13.43
N LEU A 90 -25.36 10.72 -12.31
CA LEU A 90 -23.91 10.81 -12.26
C LEU A 90 -23.24 9.45 -12.55
N ILE A 91 -23.68 8.38 -11.88
CA ILE A 91 -23.19 7.01 -12.08
C ILE A 91 -23.31 6.61 -13.55
N ARG A 92 -24.46 6.86 -14.20
CA ARG A 92 -24.67 6.56 -15.62
C ARG A 92 -23.70 7.30 -16.53
N VAL A 93 -23.50 8.60 -16.30
CA VAL A 93 -22.54 9.41 -17.05
C VAL A 93 -21.11 8.86 -16.88
N LEU A 94 -20.70 8.57 -15.64
CA LEU A 94 -19.36 8.07 -15.33
C LEU A 94 -19.10 6.68 -15.92
N GLN A 95 -20.09 5.78 -15.86
CA GLN A 95 -20.02 4.44 -16.45
C GLN A 95 -19.97 4.49 -17.99
N ALA A 96 -20.79 5.34 -18.62
CA ALA A 96 -20.80 5.50 -20.06
C ALA A 96 -19.50 6.13 -20.58
N GLY A 97 -18.93 7.04 -19.79
CA GLY A 97 -17.72 7.77 -20.11
C GLY A 97 -17.95 8.93 -21.09
N PHE A 98 -16.84 9.51 -21.52
CA PHE A 98 -16.79 10.63 -22.46
C PHE A 98 -16.08 10.24 -23.74
N GLN A 99 -16.33 11.00 -24.79
CA GLN A 99 -15.66 10.86 -26.07
C GLN A 99 -15.24 12.23 -26.60
N MET A 100 -14.14 12.25 -27.34
CA MET A 100 -13.64 13.43 -28.03
C MET A 100 -13.12 13.03 -29.42
N PRO A 101 -13.59 13.67 -30.51
CA PRO A 101 -13.00 13.46 -31.82
C PRO A 101 -11.56 13.99 -31.86
N LEU A 102 -10.67 13.20 -32.44
CA LEU A 102 -9.27 13.56 -32.66
C LEU A 102 -9.15 14.27 -34.01
N VAL A 103 -9.24 15.60 -33.96
CA VAL A 103 -9.11 16.47 -35.14
C VAL A 103 -7.76 17.19 -35.09
N PRO A 104 -6.90 17.07 -36.11
CA PRO A 104 -5.65 17.81 -36.15
C PRO A 104 -5.87 19.31 -36.00
N GLY A 105 -5.12 19.95 -35.10
CA GLY A 105 -5.18 21.40 -34.89
C GLY A 105 -6.45 21.90 -34.19
N ALA A 106 -7.31 21.02 -33.65
CA ALA A 106 -8.46 21.41 -32.84
C ALA A 106 -8.55 20.57 -31.56
N THR A 107 -9.09 21.17 -30.49
CA THR A 107 -9.45 20.44 -29.26
C THR A 107 -10.97 20.58 -29.05
N PRO A 108 -11.77 19.67 -29.64
CA PRO A 108 -13.21 19.65 -29.44
C PRO A 108 -13.57 19.44 -27.97
N ALA A 109 -14.79 19.80 -27.58
CA ALA A 109 -15.28 19.53 -26.24
C ALA A 109 -15.45 18.02 -26.00
N LEU A 110 -15.34 17.60 -24.73
CA LEU A 110 -15.71 16.25 -24.31
C LEU A 110 -17.23 16.11 -24.37
N GLU A 111 -17.70 15.04 -25.02
CA GLU A 111 -19.11 14.70 -25.10
C GLU A 111 -19.41 13.46 -24.25
N SER A 112 -20.48 13.51 -23.45
CA SER A 112 -20.94 12.33 -22.73
C SER A 112 -21.45 11.27 -23.71
N ARG A 113 -21.10 10.00 -23.46
CA ARG A 113 -21.63 8.85 -24.21
C ARG A 113 -23.05 8.45 -23.81
N ASP A 114 -23.57 9.03 -22.74
CA ASP A 114 -24.99 9.00 -22.38
C ASP A 114 -25.55 10.44 -22.37
N PRO A 115 -25.98 10.97 -23.53
CA PRO A 115 -26.49 12.33 -23.62
C PRO A 115 -27.74 12.57 -22.76
N ALA A 116 -28.57 11.54 -22.56
CA ALA A 116 -29.78 11.65 -21.75
C ALA A 116 -29.45 11.81 -20.27
N ALA A 117 -28.55 10.97 -19.74
CA ALA A 117 -28.05 11.10 -18.37
C ALA A 117 -27.28 12.42 -18.17
N TRP A 118 -26.53 12.85 -19.18
CA TRP A 118 -25.82 14.14 -19.16
C TRP A 118 -26.77 15.33 -19.03
N GLN A 119 -27.84 15.36 -19.83
CA GLN A 119 -28.85 16.41 -19.74
C GLN A 119 -29.59 16.39 -18.40
N ALA A 120 -29.83 15.22 -17.82
CA ALA A 120 -30.38 15.10 -16.48
C ALA A 120 -29.41 15.64 -15.41
N LEU A 121 -28.11 15.33 -15.53
CA LEU A 121 -27.07 15.81 -14.63
C LEU A 121 -26.91 17.33 -14.70
N LEU A 122 -26.87 17.91 -15.91
CA LEU A 122 -26.80 19.36 -16.12
C LEU A 122 -27.96 20.11 -15.45
N LYS A 123 -29.18 19.54 -15.49
CA LYS A 123 -30.36 20.15 -14.86
C LYS A 123 -30.33 20.09 -13.34
N ARG A 124 -29.76 19.02 -12.76
CA ARG A 124 -29.83 18.74 -11.31
C ARG A 124 -28.60 19.20 -10.56
N ALA A 125 -27.42 18.93 -11.10
CA ALA A 125 -26.12 19.22 -10.52
C ALA A 125 -25.19 19.87 -11.56
N PRO A 126 -25.50 21.10 -12.02
CA PRO A 126 -24.74 21.77 -13.06
C PRO A 126 -23.25 21.94 -12.71
N GLY A 127 -22.93 22.16 -11.43
CA GLY A 127 -21.54 22.25 -10.97
C GLY A 127 -20.75 20.96 -11.20
N SER A 128 -21.32 19.80 -10.87
CA SER A 128 -20.68 18.50 -11.11
C SER A 128 -20.48 18.22 -12.59
N ALA A 129 -21.47 18.56 -13.43
CA ALA A 129 -21.35 18.43 -14.88
C ALA A 129 -20.26 19.34 -15.44
N LEU A 130 -20.16 20.59 -14.98
CA LEU A 130 -19.10 21.51 -15.40
C LEU A 130 -17.72 20.95 -15.08
N THR A 131 -17.51 20.41 -13.87
CA THR A 131 -16.22 19.81 -13.48
C THR A 131 -15.85 18.63 -14.38
N LEU A 132 -16.80 17.75 -14.72
CA LEU A 132 -16.55 16.55 -15.54
C LEU A 132 -16.29 16.83 -17.04
N ALA A 133 -16.78 17.96 -17.56
CA ALA A 133 -16.62 18.33 -18.98
C ALA A 133 -15.51 19.37 -19.22
N THR A 134 -14.63 19.60 -18.25
CA THR A 134 -13.53 20.57 -18.42
C THR A 134 -12.48 20.04 -19.39
N ALA A 135 -12.19 20.81 -20.45
CA ALA A 135 -11.16 20.45 -21.43
C ALA A 135 -9.75 20.37 -20.81
N GLU A 136 -9.54 20.98 -19.64
CA GLU A 136 -8.31 20.89 -18.84
C GLU A 136 -7.99 19.46 -18.41
N GLN A 137 -9.01 18.63 -18.16
CA GLN A 137 -8.80 17.21 -17.84
C GLN A 137 -8.25 16.42 -19.04
N ALA A 138 -8.43 16.91 -20.26
CA ALA A 138 -7.84 16.32 -21.46
C ALA A 138 -6.41 16.80 -21.74
N ILE A 139 -5.92 17.84 -21.03
CA ILE A 139 -4.52 18.26 -21.13
C ILE A 139 -3.65 17.08 -20.68
N GLY A 140 -2.71 16.68 -21.52
CA GLY A 140 -1.84 15.54 -21.24
C GLY A 140 -2.41 14.14 -21.54
N LEU A 141 -3.73 13.99 -21.73
CA LEU A 141 -4.34 12.70 -22.14
C LEU A 141 -4.50 12.54 -23.66
N ARG A 142 -4.60 13.65 -24.39
CA ARG A 142 -4.80 13.61 -25.85
C ARG A 142 -3.52 13.12 -26.56
N PRO A 143 -3.63 12.20 -27.53
CA PRO A 143 -2.50 11.82 -28.37
C PRO A 143 -1.93 13.02 -29.13
N LEU A 144 -0.60 13.14 -29.15
CA LEU A 144 0.12 14.17 -29.89
C LEU A 144 0.36 13.74 -31.33
N ALA A 145 0.00 14.61 -32.28
CA ALA A 145 0.30 14.39 -33.69
C ALA A 145 1.79 14.68 -33.95
N LEU A 146 2.62 13.64 -33.89
CA LEU A 146 4.06 13.76 -34.10
C LEU A 146 4.43 13.66 -35.59
N PRO A 147 5.37 14.49 -36.08
CA PRO A 147 5.97 14.29 -37.40
C PRO A 147 6.64 12.92 -37.52
N ALA A 148 6.62 12.34 -38.72
CA ALA A 148 7.29 11.07 -39.00
C ALA A 148 8.80 11.12 -38.68
N THR A 149 9.43 12.26 -38.94
CA THR A 149 10.83 12.52 -38.63
C THR A 149 10.95 13.56 -37.53
N LEU A 150 11.53 13.14 -36.39
CA LEU A 150 11.85 14.00 -35.25
C LEU A 150 13.37 14.09 -35.08
N ARG A 151 13.83 15.22 -34.54
CA ARG A 151 15.24 15.42 -34.17
C ARG A 151 15.34 15.93 -32.74
N LEU A 152 16.38 15.51 -32.03
CA LEU A 152 16.71 16.07 -30.72
C LEU A 152 16.90 17.60 -30.84
N GLY A 153 16.31 18.36 -29.91
CA GLY A 153 16.32 19.82 -29.91
C GLY A 153 15.30 20.49 -30.85
N GLN A 154 14.57 19.73 -31.69
CA GLN A 154 13.52 20.29 -32.54
C GLN A 154 12.38 20.88 -31.69
N THR A 155 11.89 22.06 -32.06
CA THR A 155 10.68 22.64 -31.48
C THR A 155 9.50 22.47 -32.44
N LEU A 156 8.44 21.84 -31.96
CA LEU A 156 7.15 21.76 -32.61
C LEU A 156 6.24 22.85 -32.05
N VAL A 157 5.41 23.45 -32.89
CA VAL A 157 4.43 24.45 -32.45
C VAL A 157 3.05 24.00 -32.88
N GLU A 158 2.16 23.80 -31.92
CA GLU A 158 0.75 23.48 -32.17
C GLU A 158 -0.12 24.63 -31.68
N ARG A 159 -1.04 25.10 -32.53
CA ARG A 159 -2.08 26.06 -32.13
C ARG A 159 -3.41 25.33 -32.16
N THR A 160 -4.11 25.32 -31.02
CA THR A 160 -5.39 24.63 -30.88
C THR A 160 -6.42 25.57 -30.27
N PRO A 161 -7.57 25.79 -30.93
CA PRO A 161 -8.73 26.34 -30.24
C PRO A 161 -9.19 25.32 -29.18
N THR A 162 -9.40 25.81 -27.98
CA THR A 162 -10.00 25.04 -26.88
C THR A 162 -11.36 25.66 -26.54
N GLY A 163 -12.35 24.80 -26.24
CA GLY A 163 -13.71 25.27 -25.95
C GLY A 163 -13.82 26.11 -24.68
N SER A 164 -12.95 25.89 -23.68
CA SER A 164 -13.04 26.52 -22.36
C SER A 164 -12.08 27.70 -22.13
N VAL A 165 -10.86 27.67 -22.69
CA VAL A 165 -9.81 28.69 -22.42
C VAL A 165 -9.35 29.46 -23.66
N GLY A 166 -10.05 29.30 -24.79
CA GLY A 166 -9.74 29.98 -26.05
C GLY A 166 -8.58 29.34 -26.81
N ALA A 167 -7.91 30.11 -27.68
CA ALA A 167 -6.78 29.60 -28.46
C ALA A 167 -5.56 29.38 -27.55
N LEU A 168 -5.02 28.15 -27.59
CA LEU A 168 -3.81 27.74 -26.87
C LEU A 168 -2.71 27.44 -27.87
N THR A 169 -1.53 28.04 -27.66
CA THR A 169 -0.31 27.68 -28.38
C THR A 169 0.54 26.78 -27.48
N ARG A 170 1.02 25.67 -28.02
CA ARG A 170 1.94 24.74 -27.36
C ARG A 170 3.27 24.77 -28.10
N HIS A 171 4.33 25.17 -27.40
CA HIS A 171 5.70 25.04 -27.88
C HIS A 171 6.30 23.78 -27.26
N MET A 172 6.63 22.78 -28.08
CA MET A 172 7.08 21.46 -27.63
C MET A 172 8.51 21.21 -28.12
N ARG A 173 9.49 21.25 -27.23
CA ARG A 173 10.91 21.00 -27.55
C ARG A 173 11.25 19.53 -27.29
N VAL A 174 11.80 18.84 -28.28
CA VAL A 174 12.31 17.48 -28.14
C VAL A 174 13.57 17.47 -27.28
N VAL A 175 13.50 16.83 -26.11
CA VAL A 175 14.62 16.75 -25.14
C VAL A 175 15.20 15.34 -25.00
N ALA A 176 14.45 14.31 -25.35
CA ALA A 176 14.96 12.96 -25.53
C ALA A 176 14.21 12.25 -26.67
N LEU A 177 14.89 11.37 -27.40
CA LEU A 177 14.32 10.69 -28.56
C LEU A 177 14.90 9.26 -28.68
N THR A 178 14.00 8.28 -28.74
CA THR A 178 14.31 6.88 -29.08
C THR A 178 13.49 6.45 -30.29
N ASP A 179 13.67 5.20 -30.75
CA ASP A 179 12.88 4.65 -31.85
C ASP A 179 11.40 4.53 -31.51
N ALA A 180 11.05 4.28 -30.25
CA ALA A 180 9.68 4.04 -29.81
C ALA A 180 9.03 5.26 -29.13
N GLU A 181 9.82 6.17 -28.55
CA GLU A 181 9.35 7.13 -27.55
C GLU A 181 10.04 8.50 -27.74
N VAL A 182 9.39 9.58 -27.33
CA VAL A 182 9.94 10.94 -27.34
C VAL A 182 9.55 11.68 -26.06
N VAL A 183 10.48 12.44 -25.51
CA VAL A 183 10.24 13.34 -24.37
C VAL A 183 10.26 14.78 -24.86
N LEU A 184 9.24 15.54 -24.43
CA LEU A 184 8.98 16.90 -24.84
C LEU A 184 8.91 17.81 -23.62
N ASP A 185 9.67 18.91 -23.66
CA ASP A 185 9.41 20.08 -22.80
C ASP A 185 8.32 20.92 -23.47
N ILE A 186 7.29 21.26 -22.72
CA ILE A 186 6.07 21.89 -23.23
C ILE A 186 5.93 23.25 -22.55
N GLN A 187 5.81 24.31 -23.34
CA GLN A 187 5.34 25.61 -22.89
C GLN A 187 3.93 25.85 -23.44
N LEU A 188 3.05 26.33 -22.57
CA LEU A 188 1.64 26.60 -22.84
C LEU A 188 1.42 28.11 -22.82
N ASP A 189 0.99 28.68 -23.94
CA ASP A 189 0.75 30.12 -24.08
C ASP A 189 -0.65 30.37 -24.67
N GLY A 190 -1.54 30.92 -23.85
CA GLY A 190 -2.88 31.34 -24.23
C GLY A 190 -3.30 32.63 -23.50
N GLU A 191 -4.48 33.15 -23.86
CA GLU A 191 -5.06 34.35 -23.21
C GLU A 191 -5.39 34.09 -21.73
N GLN A 192 -5.96 32.92 -21.44
CA GLN A 192 -6.46 32.55 -20.11
C GLN A 192 -5.64 31.45 -19.43
N LEU A 193 -4.70 30.84 -20.15
CA LEU A 193 -3.92 29.71 -19.65
C LEU A 193 -2.46 29.92 -20.02
N ARG A 194 -1.57 29.90 -19.02
CA ARG A 194 -0.12 29.95 -19.21
C ARG A 194 0.57 28.97 -18.31
N GLY A 195 1.57 28.28 -18.82
CA GLY A 195 2.30 27.33 -18.01
C GLY A 195 3.35 26.56 -18.77
N ARG A 196 3.81 25.49 -18.12
CA ARG A 196 4.87 24.63 -18.62
C ARG A 196 4.63 23.19 -18.18
N GLY A 197 5.40 22.29 -18.75
CA GLY A 197 5.38 20.89 -18.36
C GLY A 197 6.38 20.07 -19.15
N ARG A 198 6.45 18.79 -18.82
CA ARG A 198 7.21 17.79 -19.54
C ARG A 198 6.33 16.58 -19.82
N GLN A 199 6.46 15.98 -20.99
CA GLN A 199 5.66 14.83 -21.40
C GLN A 199 6.46 13.82 -22.20
N ALA A 200 6.40 12.55 -21.81
CA ALA A 200 6.84 11.41 -22.58
C ALA A 200 5.66 10.83 -23.36
N VAL A 201 5.84 10.61 -24.66
CA VAL A 201 4.81 10.07 -25.55
C VAL A 201 5.36 8.96 -26.44
N ARG A 202 4.48 8.04 -26.82
CA ARG A 202 4.80 6.96 -27.76
C ARG A 202 4.78 7.49 -29.18
N ARG A 203 5.80 7.16 -29.98
CA ARG A 203 5.95 7.67 -31.36
C ARG A 203 4.96 7.07 -32.35
N SER A 204 4.49 5.84 -32.10
CA SER A 204 3.62 5.10 -33.03
C SER A 204 2.23 5.70 -33.16
N ASP A 205 1.70 6.28 -32.07
CA ASP A 205 0.31 6.75 -31.97
C ASP A 205 0.17 8.10 -31.26
N GLY A 206 1.27 8.65 -30.73
CA GLY A 206 1.27 9.90 -29.98
C GLY A 206 0.72 9.78 -28.56
N MET A 207 0.36 8.57 -28.09
CA MET A 207 -0.26 8.39 -26.79
C MET A 207 0.69 8.78 -25.65
N PRO A 208 0.19 9.48 -24.63
CA PRO A 208 0.97 9.80 -23.44
C PRO A 208 1.42 8.54 -22.71
N LEU A 209 2.68 8.53 -22.30
CA LEU A 209 3.22 7.53 -21.38
C LEU A 209 3.31 8.11 -19.98
N ASP A 210 3.75 9.36 -19.91
CA ASP A 210 3.93 10.10 -18.67
C ASP A 210 3.90 11.61 -18.94
N GLY A 211 3.37 12.42 -18.03
CA GLY A 211 3.26 13.86 -18.19
C GLY A 211 3.11 14.59 -16.86
N ARG A 212 3.78 15.74 -16.74
CA ARG A 212 3.70 16.65 -15.59
C ARG A 212 3.54 18.06 -16.13
N PHE A 213 2.54 18.79 -15.62
CA PHE A 213 2.22 20.14 -16.07
C PHE A 213 1.96 21.04 -14.87
N SER A 214 2.43 22.28 -14.94
CA SER A 214 2.13 23.35 -14.01
C SER A 214 1.66 24.56 -14.82
N PHE A 215 0.43 25.01 -14.58
CA PHE A 215 -0.14 26.13 -15.32
C PHE A 215 -1.06 26.98 -14.46
N THR A 216 -1.15 28.24 -14.80
CA THR A 216 -2.08 29.21 -14.21
C THR A 216 -3.26 29.41 -15.16
N ARG A 217 -4.43 29.58 -14.57
CA ARG A 217 -5.67 29.88 -15.28
C ARG A 217 -6.26 31.19 -14.77
N GLN A 218 -6.63 32.05 -15.70
CA GLN A 218 -7.37 33.29 -15.45
C GLN A 218 -8.78 33.12 -15.99
N ASP A 219 -9.77 33.11 -15.10
CA ASP A 219 -11.17 33.12 -15.53
C ASP A 219 -11.57 34.48 -16.07
N ARG A 220 -12.34 34.49 -17.17
CA ARG A 220 -12.79 35.71 -17.87
C ARG A 220 -13.82 36.53 -17.08
N ALA A 221 -14.34 36.03 -15.96
CA ALA A 221 -15.29 36.76 -15.13
C ALA A 221 -14.53 37.75 -14.23
N ASP A 222 -14.83 39.04 -14.38
CA ASP A 222 -14.20 40.12 -13.62
C ASP A 222 -14.26 39.84 -12.10
N GLY A 223 -13.09 39.68 -11.47
CA GLY A 223 -12.94 39.54 -10.01
C GLY A 223 -12.65 38.13 -9.48
N LEU A 224 -12.59 37.09 -10.32
CA LEU A 224 -12.11 35.77 -9.89
C LEU A 224 -10.58 35.74 -9.86
N ALA A 225 -10.03 35.14 -8.80
CA ALA A 225 -8.58 35.03 -8.64
C ALA A 225 -7.98 34.03 -9.63
N THR A 226 -6.71 34.26 -10.01
CA THR A 226 -5.96 33.32 -10.86
C THR A 226 -5.77 32.02 -10.10
N THR A 227 -6.07 30.88 -10.72
CA THR A 227 -5.85 29.57 -10.11
C THR A 227 -4.58 28.93 -10.65
N THR A 228 -3.77 28.34 -9.77
CA THR A 228 -2.63 27.51 -10.17
C THR A 228 -3.03 26.05 -10.17
N HIS A 229 -2.64 25.32 -11.20
CA HIS A 229 -2.95 23.91 -11.41
C HIS A 229 -1.66 23.11 -11.60
N ARG A 230 -1.54 21.98 -10.88
CA ARG A 230 -0.55 20.93 -11.11
C ARG A 230 -1.27 19.68 -11.60
N LEU A 231 -0.86 19.18 -12.76
CA LEU A 231 -1.47 18.01 -13.40
C LEU A 231 -0.41 16.94 -13.67
N ARG A 232 -0.68 15.73 -13.21
CA ARG A 232 0.09 14.51 -13.49
C ARG A 232 -0.77 13.56 -14.28
N VAL A 233 -0.25 13.03 -15.39
CA VAL A 233 -0.92 12.03 -16.23
C VAL A 233 0.05 10.91 -16.50
N VAL A 234 -0.28 9.69 -16.10
CA VAL A 234 0.63 8.54 -16.22
C VAL A 234 -0.12 7.35 -16.77
N ASN A 235 0.40 6.75 -17.84
CA ASN A 235 -0.04 5.44 -18.29
C ASN A 235 0.43 4.41 -17.26
N VAL A 236 -0.51 3.76 -16.58
CA VAL A 236 -0.21 2.80 -15.52
C VAL A 236 0.70 1.69 -16.04
N ALA A 237 0.57 1.23 -17.28
CA ALA A 237 1.45 0.18 -17.81
C ALA A 237 2.91 0.61 -17.98
N ALA A 238 3.15 1.92 -18.15
CA ALA A 238 4.48 2.53 -18.32
C ALA A 238 5.10 3.02 -17.00
N ALA A 239 4.35 2.99 -15.90
CA ALA A 239 4.75 3.46 -14.59
C ALA A 239 5.66 2.47 -13.83
N GLY A 240 6.65 2.98 -13.09
CA GLY A 240 7.51 2.19 -12.20
C GLY A 240 6.81 1.69 -10.93
N SER A 241 6.08 2.55 -10.21
CA SER A 241 5.22 2.17 -9.07
C SER A 241 4.30 3.32 -8.69
N LEU A 242 3.04 3.05 -8.36
CA LEU A 242 2.10 4.11 -7.96
C LEU A 242 2.44 4.75 -6.62
N ALA A 243 3.10 4.03 -5.71
CA ALA A 243 3.57 4.61 -4.45
C ALA A 243 4.60 5.74 -4.69
N MET A 244 5.38 5.65 -5.76
CA MET A 244 6.36 6.68 -6.14
C MET A 244 5.73 7.85 -6.93
N ILE A 245 4.52 7.66 -7.48
CA ILE A 245 3.89 8.59 -8.44
C ILE A 245 2.71 9.35 -7.81
N ALA A 246 2.22 8.90 -6.65
CA ALA A 246 1.04 9.42 -5.99
C ALA A 246 1.21 10.82 -5.37
N ASP A 247 2.44 11.24 -5.05
CA ASP A 247 2.70 12.53 -4.42
C ASP A 247 2.83 13.66 -5.44
N VAL A 248 1.84 14.56 -5.38
CA VAL A 248 1.63 15.67 -6.32
C VAL A 248 2.17 16.98 -5.73
N HIS A 249 2.48 16.96 -4.43
CA HIS A 249 2.97 18.12 -3.68
C HIS A 249 4.50 18.21 -3.72
N ASP A 250 5.17 17.15 -4.15
CA ASP A 250 6.62 17.10 -4.08
C ASP A 250 7.24 17.56 -5.41
N ASP A 251 7.23 18.88 -5.58
CA ASP A 251 8.41 19.61 -6.05
C ASP A 251 9.52 19.61 -4.97
N VAL A 252 9.31 18.89 -3.86
CA VAL A 252 10.38 18.38 -3.00
C VAL A 252 11.36 17.73 -3.97
N VAL A 253 12.40 18.50 -4.28
CA VAL A 253 13.76 18.03 -4.26
C VAL A 253 13.75 16.93 -3.21
N ILE A 254 13.57 15.68 -3.64
CA ILE A 254 14.07 14.56 -2.89
C ILE A 254 15.52 14.99 -2.75
N VAL A 255 15.84 15.64 -1.63
CA VAL A 255 17.21 15.80 -1.19
C VAL A 255 17.57 14.36 -1.07
N ASP A 256 18.14 13.85 -2.14
CA ASP A 256 18.42 12.46 -2.27
C ASP A 256 19.24 12.15 -1.02
N PRO A 257 18.71 11.40 -0.05
CA PRO A 257 19.47 11.13 1.15
C PRO A 257 20.78 10.46 0.76
N GLY A 258 20.77 9.76 -0.40
CA GLY A 258 21.95 9.33 -1.11
C GLY A 258 22.95 10.45 -1.39
N GLU A 259 22.56 11.56 -2.02
CA GLU A 259 23.47 12.70 -2.27
C GLU A 259 24.08 13.28 -1.00
N ASP A 260 23.30 13.48 0.05
CA ASP A 260 23.80 13.97 1.34
C ASP A 260 24.80 12.99 1.95
N MET A 261 24.53 11.68 1.84
CA MET A 261 25.47 10.63 2.24
C MET A 261 26.73 10.62 1.37
N LEU A 262 26.62 10.83 0.06
CA LEU A 262 27.76 10.90 -0.87
C LEU A 262 28.67 12.09 -0.56
N ARG A 263 28.13 13.20 -0.04
CA ARG A 263 28.89 14.39 0.35
C ARG A 263 29.59 14.24 1.70
N ARG A 264 29.31 13.18 2.47
CA ARG A 264 29.92 12.92 3.79
C ARG A 264 30.91 11.74 3.72
N PRO A 265 31.94 11.70 4.59
CA PRO A 265 32.71 10.47 4.79
C PRO A 265 31.79 9.30 5.17
N PRO A 266 32.09 8.07 4.75
CA PRO A 266 33.26 7.64 3.97
C PRO A 266 33.14 7.85 2.44
N PHE A 267 32.02 8.41 1.96
CA PHE A 267 31.75 8.56 0.52
C PHE A 267 32.26 9.86 -0.13
N SER A 268 32.65 10.89 0.63
CA SER A 268 33.36 12.05 0.08
C SER A 268 34.88 11.99 0.30
N ALA A 269 35.29 11.39 1.42
CA ALA A 269 36.68 11.12 1.79
C ALA A 269 36.73 9.92 2.75
N PRO A 270 37.88 9.26 2.95
CA PRO A 270 37.98 8.18 3.94
C PRO A 270 37.56 8.65 5.33
N SER A 271 36.66 7.90 5.98
CA SER A 271 36.34 8.09 7.39
C SER A 271 37.46 7.52 8.29
N SER A 272 37.69 8.20 9.42
CA SER A 272 38.59 7.75 10.49
C SER A 272 37.91 6.85 11.51
N ASP A 273 36.58 6.75 11.51
CA ASP A 273 35.84 5.87 12.42
C ASP A 273 35.71 4.46 11.81
N PRO A 274 36.29 3.41 12.42
CA PRO A 274 36.14 2.04 11.95
C PRO A 274 34.68 1.56 11.93
N ALA A 275 33.80 2.13 12.75
CA ALA A 275 32.38 1.74 12.79
C ALA A 275 31.62 2.12 11.51
N ASP A 276 32.15 3.05 10.71
CA ASP A 276 31.59 3.42 9.42
C ASP A 276 31.79 2.34 8.35
N TYR A 277 32.59 1.29 8.63
CA TYR A 277 32.91 0.22 7.70
C TYR A 277 32.51 -1.14 8.26
N GLY A 278 31.68 -1.88 7.53
CA GLY A 278 31.25 -3.23 7.89
C GLY A 278 31.74 -4.29 6.92
N LEU A 279 31.88 -5.54 7.38
CA LEU A 279 31.91 -6.67 6.47
C LEU A 279 30.49 -6.93 5.95
N ASP A 280 30.37 -7.46 4.73
CA ASP A 280 29.08 -7.85 4.19
C ASP A 280 28.53 -9.03 5.02
N PRO A 281 27.37 -8.88 5.69
CA PRO A 281 26.83 -9.92 6.56
C PRO A 281 26.25 -11.12 5.78
N LEU A 282 26.06 -10.99 4.46
CA LEU A 282 25.44 -12.02 3.64
C LEU A 282 26.46 -13.08 3.23
N ALA A 283 26.10 -14.36 3.42
CA ALA A 283 26.91 -15.49 2.96
C ALA A 283 26.76 -15.73 1.44
N ASP A 284 27.78 -16.29 0.82
CA ASP A 284 27.69 -16.72 -0.58
C ASP A 284 26.62 -17.83 -0.71
N GLY A 285 25.76 -17.73 -1.73
CA GLY A 285 24.61 -18.64 -1.90
C GLY A 285 23.31 -18.15 -1.29
N ALA A 286 23.33 -17.13 -0.42
CA ALA A 286 22.12 -16.57 0.18
C ALA A 286 21.52 -15.45 -0.68
N LEU A 287 20.19 -15.41 -0.76
CA LEU A 287 19.45 -14.28 -1.34
C LEU A 287 19.50 -13.05 -0.42
N LEU A 288 19.48 -11.85 -1.02
CA LEU A 288 19.33 -10.61 -0.25
C LEU A 288 18.00 -10.61 0.52
N PRO A 289 17.91 -9.93 1.68
CA PRO A 289 16.69 -9.97 2.52
C PRO A 289 15.39 -9.57 1.80
N TRP A 290 15.48 -8.62 0.86
CA TRP A 290 14.34 -8.15 0.06
C TRP A 290 13.99 -9.08 -1.11
N MET A 291 14.87 -10.02 -1.49
CA MET A 291 14.68 -10.91 -2.63
C MET A 291 13.75 -12.08 -2.30
N LEU A 292 12.78 -12.33 -3.17
CA LEU A 292 11.82 -13.42 -3.04
C LEU A 292 12.28 -14.69 -3.75
N ASP A 293 12.44 -15.79 -3.02
CA ASP A 293 12.63 -17.12 -3.61
C ASP A 293 11.32 -17.65 -4.23
N ALA A 294 11.43 -18.29 -5.38
CA ALA A 294 10.32 -18.98 -6.05
C ALA A 294 9.63 -20.03 -5.15
N ASP A 295 10.41 -20.76 -4.36
CA ASP A 295 9.90 -21.83 -3.48
C ASP A 295 9.10 -21.29 -2.29
N ALA A 296 9.13 -19.96 -2.06
CA ALA A 296 8.29 -19.31 -1.06
C ALA A 296 6.85 -19.05 -1.58
N LEU A 297 6.64 -18.96 -2.90
CA LEU A 297 5.36 -18.54 -3.48
C LEU A 297 4.16 -19.42 -3.07
N PRO A 298 4.21 -20.77 -3.12
CA PRO A 298 3.05 -21.58 -2.76
C PRO A 298 2.56 -21.35 -1.32
N ARG A 299 3.48 -21.01 -0.41
CA ARG A 299 3.12 -20.71 0.99
C ARG A 299 2.49 -19.33 1.14
N ILE A 300 2.99 -18.34 0.42
CA ILE A 300 2.42 -16.99 0.40
C ILE A 300 1.00 -17.03 -0.15
N GLU A 301 0.78 -17.79 -1.23
CA GLU A 301 -0.51 -17.93 -1.90
C GLU A 301 -1.62 -18.46 -0.98
N THR A 302 -1.29 -19.27 0.02
CA THR A 302 -2.26 -19.74 1.04
C THR A 302 -2.69 -18.69 2.06
N ARG A 303 -2.05 -17.51 2.08
CA ARG A 303 -2.27 -16.43 3.05
C ARG A 303 -2.81 -15.15 2.41
N LEU A 304 -3.36 -15.28 1.21
CA LEU A 304 -3.97 -14.20 0.46
C LEU A 304 -5.46 -14.17 0.77
N LEU A 305 -5.91 -13.12 1.46
CA LEU A 305 -7.28 -13.00 1.96
C LEU A 305 -7.94 -11.74 1.43
N PHE A 306 -9.25 -11.79 1.28
CA PHE A 306 -10.05 -10.57 1.17
C PHE A 306 -11.19 -10.59 2.19
N ALA A 307 -11.72 -9.43 2.51
CA ALA A 307 -12.92 -9.28 3.32
C ALA A 307 -13.82 -8.20 2.72
N THR A 308 -15.13 -8.33 2.94
CA THR A 308 -16.09 -7.26 2.70
C THR A 308 -16.37 -6.53 4.01
N GLU A 309 -16.08 -5.23 4.08
CA GLU A 309 -16.34 -4.44 5.26
C GLU A 309 -17.37 -3.35 5.02
N HIS A 310 -18.22 -3.13 6.02
CA HIS A 310 -19.14 -2.01 6.02
C HIS A 310 -18.36 -0.73 6.35
N SER A 311 -18.63 0.33 5.61
CA SER A 311 -18.12 1.66 5.87
C SER A 311 -19.31 2.61 5.96
N ASP A 312 -19.35 3.45 6.99
CA ASP A 312 -20.43 4.40 7.23
C ASP A 312 -20.61 5.39 6.06
N ASP A 313 -19.53 5.62 5.31
CA ASP A 313 -19.49 6.56 4.19
C ASP A 313 -19.79 5.91 2.82
N ALA A 314 -19.99 4.58 2.77
CA ALA A 314 -20.23 3.85 1.53
C ALA A 314 -21.62 3.19 1.52
N PRO A 315 -22.36 3.25 0.40
CA PRO A 315 -23.72 2.67 0.29
C PRO A 315 -23.71 1.14 0.19
N ARG A 316 -22.53 0.52 0.14
CA ARG A 316 -22.33 -0.93 0.10
C ARG A 316 -21.04 -1.32 0.83
N PRO A 317 -20.90 -2.60 1.19
CA PRO A 317 -19.62 -3.11 1.68
C PRO A 317 -18.50 -2.88 0.65
N LEU A 318 -17.33 -2.51 1.14
CA LEU A 318 -16.11 -2.32 0.36
C LEU A 318 -15.20 -3.54 0.50
N LEU A 319 -14.45 -3.85 -0.55
CA LEU A 319 -13.43 -4.88 -0.47
C LEU A 319 -12.21 -4.38 0.30
N ARG A 320 -11.57 -5.28 1.02
CA ARG A 320 -10.21 -5.12 1.52
C ARG A 320 -9.43 -6.38 1.20
N ILE A 321 -8.19 -6.17 0.81
CA ILE A 321 -7.25 -7.26 0.57
C ILE A 321 -6.20 -7.22 1.67
N THR A 322 -5.90 -8.41 2.19
CA THR A 322 -4.83 -8.62 3.16
C THR A 322 -3.88 -9.70 2.65
N ALA A 323 -2.59 -9.45 2.80
CA ALA A 323 -1.54 -10.43 2.52
C ALA A 323 -0.55 -10.47 3.70
N ASP A 324 -0.17 -11.68 4.11
CA ASP A 324 0.91 -11.92 5.07
C ASP A 324 2.00 -12.75 4.40
N VAL A 325 3.11 -12.07 4.09
CA VAL A 325 4.23 -12.63 3.33
C VAL A 325 5.44 -12.93 4.22
N ARG A 326 5.29 -12.79 5.54
CA ARG A 326 6.36 -13.09 6.50
C ARG A 326 6.79 -14.54 6.37
N ALA A 327 8.11 -14.75 6.28
CA ALA A 327 8.66 -16.08 6.47
C ALA A 327 8.29 -16.61 7.86
N PRO A 328 8.08 -17.92 8.03
CA PRO A 328 8.12 -18.50 9.36
C PRO A 328 9.44 -18.06 9.99
N ARG A 329 9.40 -17.42 11.16
CA ARG A 329 10.62 -17.23 11.95
C ARG A 329 11.20 -18.62 12.17
N GLU A 330 12.24 -18.99 11.44
CA GLU A 330 13.09 -20.08 11.87
C GLU A 330 13.65 -19.62 13.21
N VAL A 331 13.14 -20.20 14.29
CA VAL A 331 13.71 -20.08 15.62
C VAL A 331 15.05 -20.83 15.57
N ARG A 332 16.05 -20.25 14.90
CA ARG A 332 17.46 -20.60 15.13
C ARG A 332 17.89 -19.83 16.36
N GLY A 333 17.89 -20.55 17.48
CA GLY A 333 18.17 -20.05 18.80
C GLY A 333 19.49 -19.28 18.89
N GLY A 334 19.42 -18.17 19.60
CA GLY A 334 20.54 -17.36 20.06
C GLY A 334 19.98 -16.22 20.92
N PRO A 335 20.49 -15.96 22.15
CA PRO A 335 20.03 -14.86 23.00
C PRO A 335 20.19 -13.47 22.38
N ASP A 336 20.92 -13.35 21.27
CA ASP A 336 21.31 -12.07 20.66
C ASP A 336 20.44 -11.65 19.46
N ALA A 337 19.36 -12.39 19.15
CA ALA A 337 18.46 -12.06 18.03
C ALA A 337 17.43 -10.95 18.34
N ARG A 338 17.54 -10.27 19.49
CA ARG A 338 16.68 -9.13 19.85
C ARG A 338 17.45 -7.84 19.61
N GLY A 339 17.21 -7.21 18.45
CA GLY A 339 17.63 -5.82 18.22
C GLY A 339 18.60 -5.56 17.07
N ARG A 340 18.73 -6.44 16.07
CA ARG A 340 19.40 -6.03 14.82
C ARG A 340 18.44 -5.23 13.96
N ALA A 341 18.91 -4.07 13.50
CA ALA A 341 18.24 -3.19 12.55
C ALA A 341 18.19 -3.76 11.10
N ASP A 342 18.35 -5.08 10.92
CA ASP A 342 18.65 -5.72 9.61
C ASP A 342 17.62 -6.74 9.13
N ASP A 343 16.45 -6.87 9.76
CA ASP A 343 15.32 -7.57 9.13
C ASP A 343 14.66 -6.62 8.13
N ALA A 344 15.35 -6.31 7.02
CA ALA A 344 14.73 -5.57 5.92
C ALA A 344 13.49 -6.36 5.46
N PRO A 345 12.32 -5.71 5.37
CA PRO A 345 11.06 -6.40 5.09
C PRO A 345 11.15 -7.12 3.75
N ARG A 346 10.53 -8.29 3.65
CA ARG A 346 10.42 -8.97 2.36
C ARG A 346 9.49 -8.13 1.48
N ILE A 347 9.93 -7.88 0.26
CA ILE A 347 9.16 -7.14 -0.73
C ILE A 347 8.80 -8.11 -1.86
N ILE A 348 7.50 -8.27 -2.10
CA ILE A 348 7.00 -8.95 -3.29
C ILE A 348 6.64 -7.89 -4.31
N LEU A 349 7.23 -8.00 -5.49
CA LEU A 349 6.85 -7.20 -6.66
C LEU A 349 5.98 -8.08 -7.56
N ALA A 350 4.68 -7.76 -7.63
CA ALA A 350 3.74 -8.48 -8.47
C ALA A 350 3.13 -7.55 -9.53
N ARG A 351 2.95 -8.05 -10.75
CA ARG A 351 2.35 -7.29 -11.86
C ARG A 351 0.94 -7.80 -12.15
N PRO A 352 -0.13 -7.11 -11.74
CA PRO A 352 -1.50 -7.54 -12.03
C PRO A 352 -1.78 -7.55 -13.54
N ARG A 353 -2.32 -8.66 -14.05
CA ARG A 353 -2.65 -8.84 -15.47
C ARG A 353 -4.15 -8.86 -15.72
N SER A 354 -4.88 -9.62 -14.92
CA SER A 354 -6.34 -9.72 -15.01
C SER A 354 -6.93 -10.10 -13.66
N VAL A 355 -8.22 -9.81 -13.51
CA VAL A 355 -8.98 -10.09 -12.29
C VAL A 355 -10.29 -10.76 -12.69
N ALA A 356 -10.69 -11.77 -11.92
CA ALA A 356 -12.04 -12.34 -11.95
C ALA A 356 -12.62 -12.37 -10.53
N LEU A 357 -13.85 -11.90 -10.39
CA LEU A 357 -14.63 -12.01 -9.16
C LEU A 357 -15.54 -13.23 -9.32
N LEU A 358 -15.35 -14.23 -8.46
CA LEU A 358 -15.95 -15.54 -8.60
C LEU A 358 -16.94 -15.81 -7.47
N ASP A 359 -18.04 -16.47 -7.82
CA ASP A 359 -18.96 -17.04 -6.84
C ASP A 359 -18.39 -18.33 -6.21
N ARG A 360 -19.12 -18.89 -5.24
CA ARG A 360 -18.79 -20.16 -4.58
C ARG A 360 -18.63 -21.37 -5.50
N ASN A 361 -19.16 -21.30 -6.73
CA ASN A 361 -19.05 -22.35 -7.74
C ASN A 361 -17.86 -22.11 -8.69
N GLY A 362 -17.06 -21.07 -8.42
CA GLY A 362 -15.96 -20.64 -9.27
C GLY A 362 -16.41 -19.96 -10.56
N GLN A 363 -17.68 -19.57 -10.68
CA GLN A 363 -18.21 -18.88 -11.85
C GLN A 363 -18.02 -17.37 -11.73
N PRO A 364 -17.64 -16.66 -12.80
CA PRO A 364 -17.57 -15.20 -12.79
C PRO A 364 -18.91 -14.57 -12.41
N LEU A 365 -18.89 -13.60 -11.49
CA LEU A 365 -20.07 -12.83 -11.14
C LEU A 365 -20.61 -12.09 -12.38
N PRO A 366 -21.91 -12.23 -12.70
CA PRO A 366 -22.48 -11.61 -13.90
C PRO A 366 -22.31 -10.10 -13.90
N GLN A 367 -21.93 -9.54 -15.05
CA GLN A 367 -21.83 -8.09 -15.29
C GLN A 367 -20.82 -7.34 -14.39
N LEU A 368 -19.98 -8.06 -13.65
CA LEU A 368 -18.99 -7.48 -12.75
C LEU A 368 -17.59 -7.66 -13.34
N GLN A 369 -17.10 -6.61 -14.00
CA GLN A 369 -15.76 -6.57 -14.58
C GLN A 369 -14.85 -5.67 -13.74
N ALA A 370 -13.89 -6.28 -13.06
CA ALA A 370 -12.83 -5.56 -12.36
C ALA A 370 -11.68 -5.24 -13.31
N GLN A 371 -11.13 -4.03 -13.18
CA GLN A 371 -10.01 -3.56 -13.97
C GLN A 371 -8.76 -3.46 -13.09
N PRO A 372 -7.65 -4.15 -13.39
CA PRO A 372 -6.37 -3.89 -12.74
C PRO A 372 -5.91 -2.45 -12.99
N VAL A 373 -5.40 -1.78 -11.95
CA VAL A 373 -5.02 -0.35 -12.03
C VAL A 373 -3.61 -0.04 -11.50
N LEU A 374 -2.80 -1.05 -11.18
CA LEU A 374 -1.39 -0.86 -10.81
C LEU A 374 -0.46 -1.48 -11.87
N SER A 375 0.68 -0.83 -12.15
CA SER A 375 1.78 -1.48 -12.87
C SER A 375 2.38 -2.55 -11.99
N TRP A 376 2.79 -2.16 -10.79
CA TRP A 376 3.39 -3.03 -9.79
C TRP A 376 2.59 -2.91 -8.50
N TRP A 377 2.26 -4.07 -7.96
CA TRP A 377 1.70 -4.23 -6.64
C TRP A 377 2.82 -4.69 -5.72
N ILE A 378 3.22 -3.79 -4.82
CA ILE A 378 4.28 -4.02 -3.85
C ILE A 378 3.62 -4.54 -2.58
N LEU A 379 3.95 -5.76 -2.17
CA LEU A 379 3.52 -6.33 -0.89
C LEU A 379 4.73 -6.36 0.05
N GLY A 380 4.60 -5.69 1.20
CA GLY A 380 5.52 -5.88 2.32
C GLY A 380 5.07 -7.04 3.21
N ASP A 381 5.86 -7.33 4.26
CA ASP A 381 5.62 -8.37 5.27
C ASP A 381 4.15 -8.56 5.67
N HIS A 382 3.47 -7.45 5.96
CA HIS A 382 2.03 -7.40 6.12
C HIS A 382 1.48 -6.26 5.26
N THR A 383 0.53 -6.57 4.39
CA THR A 383 -0.13 -5.58 3.54
C THR A 383 -1.63 -5.65 3.76
N GLU A 384 -2.24 -4.49 4.03
CA GLU A 384 -3.68 -4.31 4.11
C GLU A 384 -4.06 -3.10 3.25
N VAL A 385 -5.03 -3.28 2.36
CA VAL A 385 -5.47 -2.20 1.48
C VAL A 385 -6.96 -2.29 1.17
N ALA A 386 -7.69 -1.18 1.33
CA ALA A 386 -9.13 -1.11 1.10
C ALA A 386 -9.46 -0.58 -0.30
N GLU A 387 -10.64 -0.92 -0.81
CA GLU A 387 -11.11 -0.53 -2.14
C GLU A 387 -11.16 1.00 -2.34
N SER A 388 -11.34 1.76 -1.27
CA SER A 388 -11.32 3.22 -1.26
C SER A 388 -9.92 3.82 -1.42
N ASP A 389 -8.85 3.04 -1.21
CA ASP A 389 -7.48 3.50 -1.23
C ASP A 389 -6.89 3.54 -2.63
N LEU A 390 -5.95 4.46 -2.84
CA LEU A 390 -5.26 4.61 -4.13
C LEU A 390 -4.45 3.35 -4.50
N GLY A 391 -3.83 2.71 -3.50
CA GLY A 391 -2.99 1.52 -3.68
C GLY A 391 -3.76 0.21 -3.87
N PHE A 392 -5.09 0.24 -3.90
CA PHE A 392 -5.89 -0.97 -4.14
C PHE A 392 -5.66 -1.48 -5.58
N PRO A 393 -5.40 -2.79 -5.78
CA PRO A 393 -4.82 -3.31 -7.03
C PRO A 393 -5.73 -3.26 -8.27
N LEU A 394 -7.03 -3.05 -8.06
CA LEU A 394 -8.07 -3.14 -9.09
C LEU A 394 -9.18 -2.12 -8.81
N ARG A 395 -10.03 -1.82 -9.79
CA ARG A 395 -11.26 -1.03 -9.60
C ARG A 395 -12.48 -1.81 -10.05
N LEU A 396 -13.53 -1.73 -9.24
CA LEU A 396 -14.85 -2.27 -9.54
C LEU A 396 -15.69 -1.23 -10.33
N PRO A 397 -16.75 -1.66 -11.04
CA PRO A 397 -17.66 -0.73 -11.69
C PRO A 397 -18.25 0.30 -10.70
N ILE A 398 -18.29 1.58 -11.11
CA ILE A 398 -18.89 2.66 -10.32
C ILE A 398 -20.39 2.37 -10.10
N GLY A 399 -20.92 2.63 -8.90
CA GLY A 399 -22.34 2.42 -8.60
C GLY A 399 -22.75 0.94 -8.45
N LEU A 400 -21.80 0.06 -8.18
CA LEU A 400 -22.04 -1.35 -7.92
C LEU A 400 -22.99 -1.54 -6.71
N PRO A 401 -24.14 -2.23 -6.85
CA PRO A 401 -25.03 -2.51 -5.72
C PRO A 401 -24.46 -3.57 -4.76
N ALA A 402 -24.78 -3.45 -3.47
CA ALA A 402 -24.36 -4.42 -2.45
C ALA A 402 -24.72 -5.88 -2.79
N ALA A 403 -25.91 -6.11 -3.35
CA ALA A 403 -26.39 -7.44 -3.72
C ALA A 403 -25.49 -8.16 -4.75
N GLN A 404 -24.76 -7.42 -5.60
CA GLN A 404 -23.85 -8.02 -6.57
C GLN A 404 -22.54 -8.51 -5.93
N LEU A 405 -22.13 -7.93 -4.79
CA LEU A 405 -20.95 -8.41 -4.04
C LEU A 405 -21.28 -9.50 -3.03
N GLN A 406 -22.54 -9.64 -2.60
CA GLN A 406 -22.93 -10.67 -1.63
C GLN A 406 -22.63 -12.11 -2.11
N ALA A 407 -22.54 -12.33 -3.41
CA ALA A 407 -22.24 -13.63 -3.99
C ALA A 407 -20.73 -13.89 -4.18
N LEU A 408 -19.86 -12.90 -3.90
CA LEU A 408 -18.42 -13.02 -4.04
C LEU A 408 -17.86 -13.99 -3.00
N ASP A 409 -17.15 -15.02 -3.46
CA ASP A 409 -16.50 -16.02 -2.62
C ASP A 409 -14.97 -16.02 -2.81
N THR A 410 -14.52 -15.76 -4.04
CA THR A 410 -13.10 -15.75 -4.40
C THR A 410 -12.77 -14.57 -5.30
N LEU A 411 -11.71 -13.84 -4.99
CA LEU A 411 -11.10 -12.86 -5.87
C LEU A 411 -9.86 -13.50 -6.51
N ARG A 412 -9.92 -13.77 -7.81
CA ARG A 412 -8.82 -14.37 -8.57
C ARG A 412 -8.06 -13.32 -9.35
N ILE A 413 -6.75 -13.22 -9.14
CA ILE A 413 -5.88 -12.28 -9.85
C ILE A 413 -4.78 -13.07 -10.55
N GLN A 414 -4.64 -12.87 -11.87
CA GLN A 414 -3.45 -13.32 -12.59
C GLN A 414 -2.36 -12.28 -12.40
N VAL A 415 -1.20 -12.69 -11.91
CA VAL A 415 -0.06 -11.81 -11.63
C VAL A 415 1.23 -12.38 -12.19
N ASP A 416 2.15 -11.52 -12.58
CA ASP A 416 3.55 -11.92 -12.77
C ASP A 416 4.35 -11.50 -11.54
N VAL A 417 4.90 -12.45 -10.80
CA VAL A 417 5.64 -12.20 -9.56
C VAL A 417 7.14 -12.25 -9.81
N GLU A 418 7.88 -11.22 -9.40
CA GLU A 418 9.32 -11.22 -9.49
C GLU A 418 9.93 -12.14 -8.42
N THR A 419 10.68 -13.15 -8.88
CA THR A 419 11.41 -14.08 -8.02
C THR A 419 12.89 -14.08 -8.35
N HIS A 420 13.71 -14.49 -7.38
CA HIS A 420 15.15 -14.44 -7.43
C HIS A 420 15.75 -15.81 -7.12
N ALA A 421 16.87 -16.11 -7.77
CA ALA A 421 17.68 -17.29 -7.50
C ALA A 421 19.16 -16.92 -7.50
N TRP A 422 19.92 -17.50 -6.58
CA TRP A 422 21.37 -17.39 -6.59
C TRP A 422 21.95 -17.99 -7.87
N ASP A 423 22.84 -17.26 -8.54
CA ASP A 423 23.45 -17.70 -9.79
C ASP A 423 24.94 -18.05 -9.63
N GLY A 424 25.67 -17.35 -8.76
CA GLY A 424 27.06 -17.66 -8.46
C GLY A 424 27.91 -16.44 -8.14
N ILE A 425 29.22 -16.66 -8.01
CA ILE A 425 30.22 -15.62 -7.80
C ILE A 425 31.12 -15.44 -9.03
N GLU A 426 31.61 -14.22 -9.23
CA GLU A 426 32.70 -13.88 -10.14
C GLU A 426 33.68 -12.96 -9.42
N THR A 427 34.97 -13.29 -9.41
CA THR A 427 36.00 -12.36 -8.89
C THR A 427 36.57 -11.55 -10.05
N VAL A 428 36.44 -10.23 -9.95
CA VAL A 428 36.91 -9.27 -10.95
C VAL A 428 38.05 -8.46 -10.36
N ALA A 429 39.24 -8.57 -10.97
CA ALA A 429 40.41 -7.78 -10.58
C ALA A 429 40.17 -6.29 -10.84
N ARG A 430 40.90 -5.43 -10.11
CA ARG A 430 40.84 -3.97 -10.31
C ARG A 430 41.06 -3.59 -11.77
N GLY A 431 40.17 -2.77 -12.32
CA GLY A 431 40.18 -2.32 -13.71
C GLY A 431 39.57 -3.30 -14.72
N ALA A 432 39.22 -4.52 -14.32
CA ALA A 432 38.44 -5.43 -15.15
C ALA A 432 36.92 -5.21 -14.99
N GLN A 433 36.14 -5.79 -15.91
CA GLN A 433 34.68 -5.75 -15.94
C GLN A 433 34.11 -7.17 -15.79
N SER A 434 32.85 -7.28 -15.38
CA SER A 434 32.16 -8.57 -15.30
C SER A 434 32.04 -9.20 -16.70
N ARG A 435 32.37 -10.49 -16.80
CA ARG A 435 32.13 -11.29 -18.01
C ARG A 435 30.77 -11.97 -17.95
N ARG A 436 30.24 -12.19 -16.75
CA ARG A 436 28.98 -12.90 -16.53
C ARG A 436 27.77 -11.99 -16.66
N ASN A 437 27.85 -10.78 -16.12
CA ASN A 437 26.81 -9.76 -16.23
C ASN A 437 27.34 -8.56 -17.06
N PRO A 438 27.11 -8.51 -18.38
CA PRO A 438 27.54 -7.36 -19.18
C PRO A 438 26.74 -6.07 -18.89
N ASN A 439 25.64 -6.16 -18.13
CA ASN A 439 24.79 -5.01 -17.79
C ASN A 439 25.25 -4.28 -16.52
N ILE A 440 26.30 -4.75 -15.84
CA ILE A 440 26.94 -4.02 -14.75
C ILE A 440 28.28 -3.45 -15.24
N HIS A 441 28.44 -2.15 -15.05
CA HIS A 441 29.71 -1.45 -15.27
C HIS A 441 30.35 -1.10 -13.94
N ILE A 442 31.63 -1.39 -13.79
CA ILE A 442 32.38 -1.17 -12.54
C ILE A 442 33.41 -0.07 -12.77
N ASP A 443 33.19 1.06 -12.13
CA ASP A 443 34.08 2.22 -12.14
C ASP A 443 34.94 2.24 -10.89
N TRP A 444 36.26 2.31 -11.09
CA TRP A 444 37.25 2.31 -10.01
C TRP A 444 37.77 3.72 -9.76
N THR A 445 36.98 4.53 -9.06
CA THR A 445 37.26 5.96 -8.86
C THR A 445 38.53 6.21 -8.04
N SER A 446 38.89 5.30 -7.11
CA SER A 446 40.16 5.37 -6.38
C SER A 446 40.61 3.98 -5.90
N ALA A 447 41.68 3.92 -5.10
CA ALA A 447 42.11 2.65 -4.48
C ALA A 447 41.09 2.10 -3.47
N GLN A 448 40.23 2.94 -2.90
CA GLN A 448 39.24 2.58 -1.87
C GLN A 448 37.79 2.78 -2.35
N ARG A 449 37.60 3.28 -3.58
CA ARG A 449 36.29 3.68 -4.11
C ARG A 449 35.93 2.94 -5.37
N ILE A 450 34.75 2.33 -5.32
CA ILE A 450 34.15 1.60 -6.43
C ILE A 450 32.73 2.10 -6.59
N THR A 451 32.37 2.37 -7.83
CA THR A 451 31.01 2.66 -8.25
C THR A 451 30.58 1.53 -9.18
N ALA A 452 29.43 0.93 -8.95
CA ALA A 452 28.86 -0.04 -9.85
C ALA A 452 27.54 0.48 -10.42
N VAL A 453 27.47 0.55 -11.74
CA VAL A 453 26.33 1.06 -12.49
C VAL A 453 25.63 -0.13 -13.14
N GLN A 454 24.44 -0.46 -12.64
CA GLN A 454 23.60 -1.52 -13.18
C GLN A 454 22.59 -0.89 -14.14
N GLN A 455 22.63 -1.28 -15.42
CA GLN A 455 21.71 -0.76 -16.43
C GLN A 455 20.25 -1.02 -16.05
N ALA A 456 19.39 -0.05 -16.33
CA ALA A 456 17.97 -0.20 -16.09
C ALA A 456 17.41 -1.33 -16.95
N THR A 457 16.61 -2.19 -16.33
CA THR A 457 15.88 -3.24 -17.03
C THR A 457 14.73 -2.61 -17.84
N PRO A 458 14.62 -2.86 -19.15
CA PRO A 458 13.44 -2.47 -19.93
C PRO A 458 12.14 -3.02 -19.31
N PRO A 459 11.04 -2.24 -19.24
CA PRO A 459 9.79 -2.67 -18.61
C PRO A 459 9.14 -3.93 -19.19
N THR A 460 9.52 -4.31 -20.41
CA THR A 460 9.04 -5.50 -21.14
C THR A 460 9.85 -6.76 -20.84
N GLN A 461 11.03 -6.62 -20.23
CA GLN A 461 11.89 -7.75 -19.91
C GLN A 461 11.30 -8.53 -18.74
N THR A 462 11.26 -9.85 -18.88
CA THR A 462 10.66 -10.77 -17.89
C THR A 462 11.69 -11.57 -17.11
N GLN A 463 12.97 -11.38 -17.38
CA GLN A 463 14.06 -12.04 -16.66
C GLN A 463 15.36 -11.24 -16.80
N GLY A 464 16.24 -11.32 -15.82
CA GLY A 464 17.53 -10.63 -15.88
C GLY A 464 18.45 -11.03 -14.75
N MET A 465 19.45 -10.19 -14.49
CA MET A 465 20.46 -10.45 -13.48
C MET A 465 20.69 -9.20 -12.64
N TRP A 466 20.63 -9.38 -11.32
CA TRP A 466 21.07 -8.40 -10.32
C TRP A 466 22.45 -8.80 -9.82
N THR A 467 23.31 -7.83 -9.50
CA THR A 467 24.66 -8.11 -9.03
C THR A 467 25.06 -7.16 -7.90
N THR A 468 25.58 -7.72 -6.82
CA THR A 468 26.18 -6.95 -5.71
C THR A 468 27.69 -7.15 -5.67
N LEU A 469 28.40 -6.24 -4.99
CA LEU A 469 29.86 -6.20 -4.94
C LEU A 469 30.36 -6.32 -3.51
N VAL A 470 31.35 -7.19 -3.31
CA VAL A 470 32.11 -7.30 -2.06
C VAL A 470 33.58 -6.99 -2.36
N PRO A 471 34.18 -5.94 -1.76
CA PRO A 471 35.56 -5.58 -2.02
C PRO A 471 36.55 -6.58 -1.37
N LEU A 472 37.61 -6.90 -2.10
CA LEU A 472 38.66 -7.85 -1.69
C LEU A 472 40.06 -7.22 -1.70
N ASP A 473 40.91 -7.65 -0.78
CA ASP A 473 42.34 -7.31 -0.76
C ASP A 473 43.18 -8.19 -1.69
N THR A 474 44.50 -7.99 -1.69
CA THR A 474 45.45 -8.73 -2.53
C THR A 474 45.52 -10.22 -2.22
N ASP A 475 45.13 -10.62 -1.02
CA ASP A 475 45.09 -12.02 -0.58
C ASP A 475 43.72 -12.66 -0.89
N GLY A 476 42.80 -11.90 -1.49
CA GLY A 476 41.42 -12.32 -1.76
C GLY A 476 40.52 -12.29 -0.52
N ARG A 477 40.91 -11.62 0.55
CA ARG A 477 40.09 -11.48 1.77
C ARG A 477 39.18 -10.27 1.68
N GLU A 478 37.99 -10.38 2.28
CA GLU A 478 37.02 -9.29 2.29
C GLU A 478 37.55 -8.07 3.05
N VAL A 479 37.31 -6.90 2.48
CA VAL A 479 37.69 -5.61 3.07
C VAL A 479 36.42 -4.98 3.66
N PRO A 480 36.44 -4.53 4.93
CA PRO A 480 35.33 -3.77 5.50
C PRO A 480 35.04 -2.53 4.65
N ALA A 481 33.77 -2.29 4.35
CA ALA A 481 33.32 -1.20 3.50
C ALA A 481 31.97 -0.65 3.92
N ALA A 482 31.76 0.64 3.66
CA ALA A 482 30.43 1.23 3.58
C ALA A 482 29.87 0.98 2.18
N GLN A 483 28.60 0.61 2.12
CA GLN A 483 27.89 0.39 0.86
C GLN A 483 26.62 1.24 0.85
N LEU A 484 26.38 1.91 -0.27
CA LEU A 484 25.19 2.73 -0.47
C LEU A 484 24.57 2.36 -1.81
N MET A 485 23.31 1.93 -1.79
CA MET A 485 22.51 1.76 -3.00
C MET A 485 21.77 3.07 -3.26
N LEU A 486 22.02 3.68 -4.42
CA LEU A 486 21.38 4.90 -4.85
C LEU A 486 20.21 4.58 -5.77
N GLY A 487 19.12 5.33 -5.60
CA GLY A 487 17.95 5.24 -6.45
C GLY A 487 18.25 5.68 -7.89
N GLN A 488 17.32 5.40 -8.79
CA GLN A 488 17.43 5.84 -10.17
C GLN A 488 17.32 7.38 -10.23
N GLY A 489 18.33 8.06 -10.76
CA GLY A 489 18.35 9.53 -10.88
C GLY A 489 19.12 10.30 -9.80
N SER A 490 19.60 9.61 -8.77
CA SER A 490 20.50 10.13 -7.75
C SER A 490 21.79 10.76 -8.35
N GLY A 491 22.11 12.02 -8.00
CA GLY A 491 23.34 12.69 -8.42
C GLY A 491 23.31 13.29 -9.84
N MET A 492 22.14 13.36 -10.50
CA MET A 492 22.00 14.02 -11.80
C MET A 492 21.96 15.55 -11.63
N PRO A 493 22.93 16.31 -12.17
CA PRO A 493 22.90 17.76 -12.07
C PRO A 493 21.67 18.31 -12.77
N ARG A 494 20.92 19.15 -12.07
CA ARG A 494 19.75 19.83 -12.62
C ARG A 494 20.14 21.27 -12.94
N ALA A 495 19.98 21.67 -14.21
CA ALA A 495 20.19 23.05 -14.57
C ALA A 495 19.05 23.92 -14.02
N ASP A 496 19.38 25.12 -13.55
CA ASP A 496 18.39 26.09 -13.11
C ASP A 496 17.37 26.37 -14.24
N GLY A 497 16.09 26.14 -13.94
CA GLY A 497 14.99 26.37 -14.88
C GLY A 497 14.51 25.14 -15.66
N GLU A 498 15.19 23.99 -15.60
CA GLU A 498 14.72 22.75 -16.24
C GLU A 498 13.59 22.06 -15.45
N GLU A 499 12.60 21.56 -16.20
CA GLU A 499 11.53 20.71 -15.66
C GLU A 499 12.09 19.43 -15.05
N ALA A 500 11.39 18.92 -14.02
CA ALA A 500 11.82 17.71 -13.35
C ALA A 500 11.79 16.53 -14.31
N PRO A 501 12.78 15.61 -14.26
CA PRO A 501 12.65 14.35 -14.95
C PRO A 501 11.33 13.67 -14.56
N LEU A 502 10.64 13.13 -15.56
CA LEU A 502 9.45 12.33 -15.36
C LEU A 502 9.81 11.01 -14.67
N ASP A 503 8.88 10.41 -13.95
CA ASP A 503 9.10 9.08 -13.34
C ASP A 503 9.41 8.02 -14.41
N TRP A 504 8.83 8.18 -15.61
CA TRP A 504 9.17 7.38 -16.79
C TRP A 504 10.65 7.53 -17.20
N GLU A 505 11.25 8.72 -17.06
CA GLU A 505 12.67 8.98 -17.36
C GLU A 505 13.54 8.38 -16.25
N LEU A 506 13.17 8.64 -14.99
CA LEU A 506 13.85 8.08 -13.82
C LEU A 506 13.88 6.55 -13.86
N GLY A 507 12.75 5.92 -14.20
CA GLY A 507 12.62 4.46 -14.34
C GLY A 507 13.61 3.81 -15.33
N ARG A 508 14.19 4.62 -16.25
CA ARG A 508 15.15 4.17 -17.28
C ARG A 508 16.59 4.52 -16.93
N LEU A 509 16.83 5.25 -15.85
CA LEU A 509 18.19 5.53 -15.38
C LEU A 509 18.77 4.29 -14.70
N PRO A 510 20.06 4.03 -14.89
CA PRO A 510 20.72 2.90 -14.25
C PRO A 510 20.70 3.04 -12.72
N GLY A 511 20.61 1.91 -12.03
CA GLY A 511 20.84 1.86 -10.59
C GLY A 511 22.33 1.97 -10.29
N ARG A 512 22.69 2.57 -9.16
CA ARG A 512 24.09 2.79 -8.79
C ARG A 512 24.37 2.31 -7.38
N GLN A 513 25.40 1.49 -7.23
CA GLN A 513 25.93 1.07 -5.94
C GLN A 513 27.28 1.74 -5.71
N GLU A 514 27.41 2.43 -4.59
CA GLU A 514 28.64 3.09 -4.14
C GLU A 514 29.28 2.28 -3.02
N VAL A 515 30.58 2.04 -3.14
CA VAL A 515 31.38 1.32 -2.15
C VAL A 515 32.55 2.19 -1.72
N ALA A 516 32.69 2.37 -0.40
CA ALA A 516 33.84 3.01 0.23
C ALA A 516 34.51 2.04 1.20
N ALA A 517 35.69 1.55 0.83
CA ALA A 517 36.42 0.54 1.59
C ALA A 517 37.42 1.16 2.58
N ALA A 518 37.59 0.55 3.74
CA ALA A 518 38.53 1.00 4.78
C ALA A 518 40.01 0.90 4.33
N ARG A 519 40.31 0.04 3.36
CA ARG A 519 41.66 -0.26 2.85
C ARG A 519 41.65 -0.41 1.32
N PRO A 520 42.82 -0.31 0.65
CA PRO A 520 42.90 -0.47 -0.79
C PRO A 520 42.30 -1.80 -1.28
N VAL A 521 41.50 -1.73 -2.35
CA VAL A 521 40.82 -2.87 -2.97
C VAL A 521 41.63 -3.34 -4.17
N ALA A 522 41.94 -4.65 -4.20
CA ALA A 522 42.67 -5.29 -5.29
C ALA A 522 41.73 -5.99 -6.29
N ALA A 523 40.57 -6.46 -5.82
CA ALA A 523 39.54 -7.10 -6.63
C ALA A 523 38.15 -6.92 -5.99
N VAL A 524 37.08 -7.20 -6.73
CA VAL A 524 35.72 -7.32 -6.20
C VAL A 524 35.20 -8.72 -6.44
N LYS A 525 34.55 -9.30 -5.43
CA LYS A 525 33.69 -10.48 -5.58
C LYS A 525 32.30 -9.99 -5.96
N LEU A 526 31.90 -10.28 -7.19
CA LEU A 526 30.55 -10.06 -7.68
C LEU A 526 29.68 -11.25 -7.30
N ARG A 527 28.51 -10.97 -6.72
CA ARG A 527 27.49 -11.96 -6.38
C ARG A 527 26.33 -11.78 -7.32
N HIS A 528 26.02 -12.81 -8.11
CA HIS A 528 25.02 -12.75 -9.15
C HIS A 528 23.72 -13.43 -8.72
N TYR A 529 22.62 -12.75 -9.01
CA TYR A 529 21.26 -13.21 -8.72
C TYR A 529 20.46 -13.14 -10.02
N ARG A 530 19.89 -14.27 -10.46
CA ARG A 530 18.93 -14.27 -11.56
C ARG A 530 17.58 -13.84 -11.01
N TRP A 531 16.91 -12.93 -11.70
CA TRP A 531 15.51 -12.62 -11.43
C TRP A 531 14.65 -13.03 -12.62
N GLN A 532 13.40 -13.43 -12.35
CA GLN A 532 12.41 -13.77 -13.37
C GLN A 532 11.01 -13.42 -12.90
N ALA A 533 10.18 -12.95 -13.83
CA ALA A 533 8.76 -12.74 -13.67
C ALA A 533 8.03 -14.08 -13.84
N GLN A 534 7.54 -14.65 -12.74
CA GLN A 534 6.80 -15.90 -12.73
C GLN A 534 5.29 -15.65 -12.86
N PRO A 535 4.63 -16.16 -13.91
CA PRO A 535 3.17 -16.10 -13.99
C PRO A 535 2.55 -16.95 -12.89
N ARG A 536 1.70 -16.35 -12.06
CA ARG A 536 0.97 -16.98 -10.95
C ARG A 536 -0.51 -16.62 -11.02
N GLN A 537 -1.32 -17.51 -10.46
CA GLN A 537 -2.72 -17.24 -10.14
C GLN A 537 -2.85 -17.10 -8.63
N TRP A 538 -3.27 -15.93 -8.18
CA TRP A 538 -3.55 -15.66 -6.78
C TRP A 538 -5.05 -15.69 -6.53
N ASP A 539 -5.47 -16.62 -5.69
CA ASP A 539 -6.86 -16.77 -5.27
C ASP A 539 -6.98 -16.25 -3.85
N PHE A 540 -7.53 -15.04 -3.72
CA PHE A 540 -7.85 -14.45 -2.42
C PHE A 540 -9.14 -15.08 -1.93
N GLN A 541 -9.06 -15.71 -0.76
CA GLN A 541 -10.22 -16.36 -0.13
C GLN A 541 -10.93 -15.37 0.80
N ASP A 542 -12.26 -15.49 0.89
CA ASP A 542 -13.03 -14.72 1.85
C ASP A 542 -12.59 -15.07 3.28
N ALA A 543 -12.07 -14.08 4.00
CA ALA A 543 -11.67 -14.21 5.39
C ALA A 543 -12.85 -14.67 6.27
N SER A 544 -14.09 -14.29 5.93
CA SER A 544 -15.29 -14.72 6.64
C SER A 544 -15.55 -16.22 6.44
N ALA A 545 -15.28 -16.75 5.24
CA ALA A 545 -15.41 -18.17 4.94
C ALA A 545 -14.32 -19.01 5.62
N LEU A 546 -13.11 -18.48 5.80
CA LEU A 546 -12.06 -19.13 6.57
C LEU A 546 -12.34 -19.14 8.06
N LEU A 547 -12.84 -18.02 8.60
CA LEU A 547 -13.36 -17.96 9.96
C LEU A 547 -14.53 -18.94 10.13
N ALA A 548 -15.45 -19.05 9.17
CA ALA A 548 -16.54 -20.03 9.20
C ALA A 548 -16.06 -21.49 9.07
N ARG A 549 -14.99 -21.77 8.31
CA ARG A 549 -14.40 -23.12 8.18
C ARG A 549 -13.58 -23.52 9.41
N HIS A 550 -12.91 -22.57 10.06
CA HIS A 550 -12.31 -22.79 11.38
C HIS A 550 -13.36 -22.88 12.49
N ASN A 551 -14.48 -22.15 12.36
CA ASN A 551 -15.63 -22.22 13.27
C ASN A 551 -16.48 -23.48 13.07
N ARG A 552 -16.30 -24.25 11.99
CA ARG A 552 -16.91 -25.60 11.89
C ARG A 552 -16.29 -26.63 12.84
N VAL A 553 -15.23 -26.27 13.56
CA VAL A 553 -14.78 -27.05 14.73
C VAL A 553 -15.51 -26.60 16.00
N HIS A 554 -16.04 -25.37 16.11
CA HIS A 554 -16.79 -24.90 17.29
C HIS A 554 -17.94 -23.97 16.95
N GLU A 555 -19.13 -24.53 16.82
CA GLU A 555 -20.39 -23.79 16.89
C GLU A 555 -21.37 -24.59 17.77
N ILE A 556 -21.25 -24.43 19.08
CA ILE A 556 -22.45 -24.43 19.93
C ILE A 556 -22.74 -22.96 20.19
N ALA A 557 -23.85 -22.52 19.63
CA ALA A 557 -24.40 -21.19 19.81
C ALA A 557 -24.46 -20.82 21.29
N GLY A 558 -23.74 -19.76 21.62
CA GLY A 558 -23.99 -18.90 22.77
C GLY A 558 -23.76 -17.47 22.30
N GLN A 559 -24.84 -16.78 21.95
CA GLN A 559 -24.87 -15.32 22.08
C GLN A 559 -24.42 -14.98 23.50
N ASP A 560 -23.42 -14.10 23.64
CA ASP A 560 -23.15 -13.27 24.83
C ASP A 560 -21.96 -12.36 24.48
N GLU A 561 -22.21 -11.23 23.82
CA GLU A 561 -22.32 -9.91 24.47
C GLU A 561 -21.01 -9.41 25.12
N GLY A 562 -20.36 -8.44 24.46
CA GLY A 562 -19.89 -7.26 25.20
C GLY A 562 -18.40 -6.91 25.23
N TYR A 563 -17.47 -7.65 24.61
CA TYR A 563 -16.05 -7.25 24.60
C TYR A 563 -15.53 -6.86 23.21
N ASP A 564 -15.45 -5.55 22.98
CA ASP A 564 -14.75 -4.91 21.86
C ASP A 564 -13.71 -3.96 22.49
N ALA A 565 -12.42 -4.28 22.33
CA ALA A 565 -11.34 -3.57 22.98
C ALA A 565 -11.25 -2.11 22.55
N ASP A 566 -11.59 -1.81 21.29
CA ASP A 566 -11.51 -0.47 20.74
C ASP A 566 -12.70 0.39 21.20
N ARG A 567 -13.91 -0.20 21.26
CA ARG A 567 -15.07 0.43 21.93
C ARG A 567 -14.81 0.63 23.42
N ALA A 568 -14.17 -0.32 24.09
CA ALA A 568 -13.87 -0.25 25.50
C ALA A 568 -12.79 0.80 25.83
N LEU A 569 -11.73 0.90 25.02
CA LEU A 569 -10.71 1.94 25.18
C LEU A 569 -11.27 3.34 24.90
N ARG A 570 -12.29 3.46 24.03
CA ARG A 570 -13.03 4.72 23.81
C ARG A 570 -13.85 5.16 25.02
N ALA A 571 -14.30 4.23 25.86
CA ALA A 571 -15.03 4.51 27.10
C ALA A 571 -14.11 5.02 28.24
N LEU A 572 -12.79 5.04 28.04
CA LEU A 572 -11.83 5.57 29.01
C LEU A 572 -11.66 7.08 28.89
N SER A 573 -11.67 7.76 30.03
CA SER A 573 -11.37 9.20 30.11
C SER A 573 -10.47 9.53 31.30
N LEU A 574 -9.63 10.54 31.14
CA LEU A 574 -8.77 11.05 32.19
C LEU A 574 -9.49 12.20 32.91
N GLU A 575 -9.72 12.06 34.22
CA GLU A 575 -10.40 13.02 35.08
C GLU A 575 -9.43 13.53 36.16
N ALA A 576 -9.41 14.83 36.40
CA ALA A 576 -8.68 15.42 37.52
C ALA A 576 -9.52 15.30 38.80
N THR A 577 -8.93 14.80 39.89
CA THR A 577 -9.60 14.76 41.19
C THR A 577 -9.22 15.99 42.03
N ALA A 578 -10.02 16.29 43.07
CA ALA A 578 -9.77 17.42 43.98
C ALA A 578 -8.50 17.27 44.84
N THR A 579 -7.82 16.13 44.79
CA THR A 579 -6.69 15.76 45.66
C THR A 579 -5.50 15.27 44.83
N ASP A 580 -4.72 16.17 44.20
CA ASP A 580 -3.41 15.94 43.54
C ASP A 580 -3.20 14.62 42.78
N SER A 581 -4.28 13.99 42.31
CA SER A 581 -4.28 12.65 41.71
C SER A 581 -5.19 12.66 40.49
N LEU A 582 -4.76 11.90 39.49
CA LEU A 582 -5.47 11.76 38.24
C LEU A 582 -6.23 10.44 38.28
N ARG A 583 -7.41 10.42 37.67
CA ARG A 583 -8.24 9.23 37.59
C ARG A 583 -8.42 8.86 36.13
N LEU A 584 -8.22 7.59 35.82
CA LEU A 584 -8.66 7.04 34.55
C LEU A 584 -10.00 6.33 34.77
N ALA A 585 -11.09 7.04 34.48
CA ALA A 585 -12.45 6.56 34.67
C ALA A 585 -12.91 5.71 33.49
N ILE A 586 -13.70 4.66 33.78
CA ILE A 586 -14.31 3.78 32.79
C ILE A 586 -15.80 4.09 32.70
N HIS A 587 -16.23 4.65 31.58
CA HIS A 587 -17.63 4.99 31.32
C HIS A 587 -18.36 3.81 30.66
N ALA A 588 -18.51 2.71 31.41
CA ALA A 588 -19.19 1.49 30.97
C ALA A 588 -20.09 0.92 32.07
N PRO A 589 -21.10 0.09 31.74
CA PRO A 589 -21.89 -0.63 32.72
C PRO A 589 -21.00 -1.40 33.73
N PRO A 590 -21.39 -1.53 35.01
CA PRO A 590 -20.52 -2.05 36.08
C PRO A 590 -19.86 -3.40 35.77
N ALA A 591 -20.60 -4.33 35.16
CA ALA A 591 -20.07 -5.63 34.76
C ALA A 591 -18.98 -5.53 33.67
N GLN A 592 -19.14 -4.60 32.72
CA GLN A 592 -18.17 -4.37 31.66
C GLN A 592 -16.94 -3.62 32.18
N ALA A 593 -17.13 -2.66 33.09
CA ALA A 593 -16.04 -1.92 33.70
C ALA A 593 -15.17 -2.82 34.61
N ALA A 594 -15.79 -3.67 35.43
CA ALA A 594 -15.05 -4.66 36.24
C ALA A 594 -14.23 -5.61 35.36
N ARG A 595 -14.79 -6.02 34.22
CA ARG A 595 -14.12 -6.88 33.25
C ARG A 595 -12.93 -6.16 32.58
N LEU A 596 -13.07 -4.88 32.25
CA LEU A 596 -11.97 -4.07 31.70
C LEU A 596 -10.83 -3.86 32.71
N GLN A 597 -11.15 -3.62 33.98
CA GLN A 597 -10.14 -3.51 35.04
C GLN A 597 -9.34 -4.80 35.24
N GLN A 598 -9.94 -5.97 34.98
CA GLN A 598 -9.28 -7.27 35.09
C GLN A 598 -8.39 -7.61 33.89
N LEU A 599 -8.75 -7.12 32.70
CA LEU A 599 -8.12 -7.53 31.44
C LEU A 599 -7.08 -6.55 30.93
N CYS A 600 -7.22 -5.26 31.24
CA CYS A 600 -6.34 -4.23 30.74
C CYS A 600 -5.25 -3.88 31.76
N GLN A 601 -4.06 -3.55 31.26
CA GLN A 601 -2.92 -3.11 32.06
C GLN A 601 -2.67 -1.62 31.82
N VAL A 602 -2.30 -0.90 32.89
CA VAL A 602 -2.02 0.55 32.84
C VAL A 602 -0.55 0.77 33.10
N TYR A 603 0.14 1.40 32.15
CA TYR A 603 1.57 1.71 32.22
C TYR A 603 1.78 3.23 32.27
N PRO A 604 2.27 3.76 33.40
CA PRO A 604 2.75 5.14 33.45
C PRO A 604 4.13 5.26 32.80
N HIS A 605 4.30 6.26 31.95
CA HIS A 605 5.55 6.62 31.26
C HIS A 605 5.99 8.00 31.75
N GLY A 606 7.12 8.08 32.46
CA GLY A 606 7.65 9.34 33.00
C GLY A 606 9.19 9.39 32.98
N PRO A 607 9.79 10.59 32.90
CA PRO A 607 11.24 10.76 32.96
C PRO A 607 11.75 10.65 34.41
N GLY A 608 12.61 9.66 34.66
CA GLY A 608 13.30 9.46 35.94
C GLY A 608 12.59 8.54 36.93
N ASN A 609 13.30 8.12 37.97
CA ASN A 609 12.91 7.11 38.97
C ASN A 609 11.77 7.54 39.93
N ALA A 610 10.88 8.46 39.56
CA ALA A 610 9.72 8.81 40.38
C ALA A 610 8.59 7.80 40.12
N PRO A 611 8.26 6.90 41.06
CA PRO A 611 7.23 5.89 40.83
C PRO A 611 5.84 6.55 40.84
N LEU A 612 5.11 6.39 39.74
CA LEU A 612 3.67 6.63 39.71
C LEU A 612 2.99 5.36 40.20
N THR A 613 2.26 5.45 41.31
CA THR A 613 1.52 4.31 41.86
C THR A 613 0.16 4.24 41.19
N VAL A 614 -0.12 3.12 40.52
CA VAL A 614 -1.45 2.80 40.00
C VAL A 614 -2.16 1.94 41.03
N SER A 615 -3.29 2.39 41.55
CA SER A 615 -4.16 1.58 42.39
C SER A 615 -5.51 1.37 41.72
N LEU A 616 -6.03 0.14 41.83
CA LEU A 616 -7.37 -0.21 41.38
C LEU A 616 -8.39 0.42 42.33
N GLN A 617 -9.37 1.13 41.76
CA GLN A 617 -10.52 1.61 42.53
C GLN A 617 -11.64 0.55 42.47
N ASP A 618 -12.30 0.35 43.61
CA ASP A 618 -13.30 -0.71 43.78
C ASP A 618 -14.40 -0.62 42.72
N PRO A 619 -14.67 -1.68 41.93
CA PRO A 619 -15.67 -1.68 40.86
C PRO A 619 -17.12 -1.39 41.32
N GLY A 620 -17.38 -1.37 42.64
CA GLY A 620 -18.68 -1.03 43.22
C GLY A 620 -18.93 0.45 43.55
N GLY A 621 -17.98 1.36 43.28
CA GLY A 621 -18.15 2.80 43.50
C GLY A 621 -18.92 3.52 42.38
N ASP A 622 -19.31 4.78 42.62
CA ASP A 622 -20.08 5.62 41.67
C ASP A 622 -19.42 5.79 40.28
N THR A 623 -18.14 5.43 40.13
CA THR A 623 -17.48 5.31 38.82
C THR A 623 -16.27 4.34 38.94
N PRO A 624 -16.26 3.20 38.24
CA PRO A 624 -15.13 2.27 38.24
C PRO A 624 -13.94 2.84 37.44
N GLY A 625 -12.70 2.55 37.85
CA GLY A 625 -11.49 3.05 37.18
C GLY A 625 -10.17 2.78 37.89
N TRP A 626 -9.09 3.38 37.38
CA TRP A 626 -7.76 3.35 38.00
C TRP A 626 -7.43 4.71 38.59
N MET A 627 -6.84 4.71 39.79
CA MET A 627 -6.32 5.91 40.43
C MET A 627 -4.82 5.99 40.17
N LEU A 628 -4.40 7.13 39.64
CA LEU A 628 -3.02 7.46 39.31
C LEU A 628 -2.51 8.47 40.34
N ALA A 629 -1.71 8.00 41.29
CA ALA A 629 -1.11 8.84 42.32
C ALA A 629 0.40 8.97 42.09
N ALA A 630 0.89 10.19 41.92
CA ALA A 630 2.33 10.44 41.98
C ALA A 630 2.79 10.24 43.43
N ALA A 631 3.82 9.42 43.66
CA ALA A 631 4.47 9.38 44.97
C ALA A 631 4.97 10.80 45.29
N ARG A 632 4.52 11.39 46.40
CA ARG A 632 5.07 12.65 46.91
C ARG A 632 6.52 12.39 47.35
N THR A 633 7.46 12.35 46.42
CA THR A 633 8.89 12.41 46.74
C THR A 633 9.21 13.86 47.08
N ALA A 634 9.44 14.12 48.36
CA ALA A 634 9.95 15.38 48.84
C ALA A 634 11.26 15.76 48.12
N SER A 635 11.36 17.03 47.72
CA SER A 635 12.57 17.78 47.33
C SER A 635 13.29 17.40 46.03
N THR A 636 13.34 18.34 45.08
CA THR A 636 14.57 19.11 44.77
C THR A 636 14.18 20.37 43.98
N GLY A 637 14.51 21.53 44.53
CA GLY A 637 14.08 22.84 44.03
C GLY A 637 14.93 23.36 42.89
N THR A 638 14.67 22.91 41.66
CA THR A 638 15.19 23.59 40.46
C THR A 638 14.05 23.85 39.50
N GLY A 639 13.89 25.13 39.13
CA GLY A 639 12.79 25.66 38.28
C GLY A 639 12.88 25.24 36.81
N ALA A 640 13.06 23.96 36.53
CA ALA A 640 12.84 23.40 35.21
C ALA A 640 11.35 23.05 35.06
N ALA A 641 10.74 23.45 33.94
CA ALA A 641 9.37 23.08 33.62
C ALA A 641 9.23 21.54 33.65
N PRO A 642 8.20 20.98 34.31
CA PRO A 642 8.02 19.53 34.36
C PRO A 642 7.76 18.99 32.95
N THR A 643 8.63 18.09 32.50
CA THR A 643 8.43 17.30 31.27
C THR A 643 7.11 16.53 31.35
N PRO A 644 6.36 16.42 30.23
CA PRO A 644 5.07 15.75 30.21
C PRO A 644 5.20 14.27 30.56
N TRP A 645 4.28 13.78 31.39
CA TRP A 645 4.10 12.36 31.69
C TRP A 645 3.04 11.79 30.76
N ALA A 646 3.14 10.52 30.39
CA ALA A 646 2.09 9.84 29.66
C ALA A 646 1.61 8.60 30.42
N VAL A 647 0.38 8.19 30.18
CA VAL A 647 -0.14 6.90 30.64
C VAL A 647 -0.65 6.14 29.43
N SER A 648 -0.25 4.88 29.29
CA SER A 648 -0.86 3.97 28.32
C SER A 648 -1.73 2.94 29.03
N VAL A 649 -2.84 2.60 28.39
CA VAL A 649 -3.63 1.42 28.75
C VAL A 649 -3.60 0.46 27.59
N GLU A 650 -3.23 -0.78 27.90
CA GLU A 650 -3.16 -1.89 26.94
C GLU A 650 -4.22 -2.92 27.32
N CYS A 651 -5.03 -3.29 26.34
CA CYS A 651 -6.09 -4.28 26.48
C CYS A 651 -5.91 -5.36 25.40
N PRO A 652 -6.26 -6.63 25.65
CA PRO A 652 -6.26 -7.64 24.59
C PRO A 652 -7.26 -7.25 23.51
N ALA A 653 -6.88 -7.37 22.23
CA ALA A 653 -7.70 -6.92 21.10
C ALA A 653 -9.03 -7.66 20.99
N SER A 654 -9.05 -8.91 21.43
CA SER A 654 -10.27 -9.72 21.52
C SER A 654 -10.13 -10.80 22.58
N ILE A 655 -11.28 -11.33 22.98
CA ILE A 655 -11.41 -12.48 23.87
C ILE A 655 -12.31 -13.47 23.20
N GLN A 656 -11.89 -14.73 23.18
CA GLN A 656 -12.61 -15.79 22.49
C GLN A 656 -12.88 -16.93 23.47
N ARG A 657 -14.15 -17.38 23.49
CA ARG A 657 -14.55 -18.58 24.21
C ARG A 657 -14.42 -19.76 23.27
N PHE A 658 -13.69 -20.76 23.72
CA PHE A 658 -13.52 -22.04 23.06
C PHE A 658 -14.32 -23.06 23.85
N SER A 659 -14.90 -24.01 23.14
CA SER A 659 -15.26 -25.32 23.69
C SER A 659 -14.33 -26.29 23.01
N GLU A 660 -13.83 -27.35 23.61
CA GLU A 660 -13.11 -28.41 22.89
C GLU A 660 -13.46 -29.77 23.48
N PRO A 661 -13.74 -30.79 22.64
CA PRO A 661 -13.80 -32.14 23.16
C PRO A 661 -12.41 -32.50 23.68
N LEU A 662 -12.35 -33.15 24.84
CA LEU A 662 -11.06 -33.39 25.51
C LEU A 662 -10.10 -34.26 24.69
N ALA A 663 -10.64 -35.06 23.75
CA ALA A 663 -9.86 -35.86 22.80
C ALA A 663 -9.12 -35.02 21.74
N ALA A 664 -9.49 -33.76 21.51
CA ALA A 664 -8.84 -32.90 20.52
C ALA A 664 -7.46 -32.39 20.99
N GLU A 665 -7.23 -32.40 22.30
CA GLU A 665 -6.02 -31.97 22.97
C GLU A 665 -5.40 -30.65 22.43
N VAL A 666 -6.21 -29.62 22.16
CA VAL A 666 -5.68 -28.39 21.53
C VAL A 666 -4.95 -27.55 22.57
N CYS A 667 -5.63 -27.20 23.67
CA CYS A 667 -5.03 -26.47 24.79
C CYS A 667 -4.76 -27.33 26.03
N PHE A 668 -5.40 -28.50 26.13
CA PHE A 668 -5.31 -29.37 27.31
C PHE A 668 -4.95 -30.80 26.92
N THR A 669 -3.96 -31.40 27.56
CA THR A 669 -3.55 -32.79 27.33
C THR A 669 -3.90 -33.67 28.51
N ARG A 670 -4.38 -34.89 28.28
CA ARG A 670 -4.73 -35.82 29.36
C ARG A 670 -3.47 -36.50 29.89
N THR A 671 -3.19 -36.38 31.19
CA THR A 671 -1.95 -36.93 31.80
C THR A 671 -2.17 -38.24 32.56
N GLY A 672 -3.38 -38.83 32.51
CA GLY A 672 -3.79 -39.99 33.31
C GLY A 672 -4.48 -39.61 34.62
N ASP A 673 -5.26 -40.54 35.19
CA ASP A 673 -6.01 -40.39 36.47
C ASP A 673 -6.96 -39.17 36.58
N GLY A 674 -7.56 -38.75 35.46
CA GLY A 674 -8.48 -37.61 35.42
C GLY A 674 -7.81 -36.24 35.54
N ARG A 675 -6.48 -36.17 35.34
CA ARG A 675 -5.71 -34.92 35.33
C ARG A 675 -5.49 -34.40 33.92
N LEU A 676 -5.58 -33.08 33.78
CA LEU A 676 -5.37 -32.35 32.53
C LEU A 676 -4.22 -31.38 32.70
N HIS A 677 -3.32 -31.34 31.73
CA HIS A 677 -2.21 -30.40 31.71
C HIS A 677 -2.45 -29.35 30.64
N MET A 678 -2.44 -28.07 31.02
CA MET A 678 -2.60 -26.98 30.07
C MET A 678 -1.28 -26.72 29.33
N ARG A 679 -1.34 -26.64 28.01
CA ARG A 679 -0.16 -26.37 27.18
C ARG A 679 0.38 -24.95 27.44
N PRO A 680 1.71 -24.75 27.43
CA PRO A 680 2.32 -23.44 27.67
C PRO A 680 1.81 -22.32 26.74
N ALA A 681 1.49 -22.66 25.49
CA ALA A 681 0.98 -21.73 24.49
C ALA A 681 -0.41 -21.14 24.83
N CYS A 682 -1.25 -21.88 25.56
CA CYS A 682 -2.57 -21.38 25.98
C CYS A 682 -2.52 -20.74 27.38
N ARG A 683 -1.53 -21.15 28.20
CA ARG A 683 -1.43 -20.75 29.62
C ARG A 683 -1.34 -19.24 29.85
N HIS A 684 -0.57 -18.53 29.03
CA HIS A 684 -0.40 -17.08 29.17
C HIS A 684 -1.55 -16.28 28.55
N ARG A 685 -2.41 -16.93 27.78
CA ARG A 685 -3.57 -16.33 27.10
C ARG A 685 -4.87 -16.59 27.83
N LEU A 686 -4.91 -17.53 28.77
CA LEU A 686 -6.13 -17.84 29.51
C LEU A 686 -6.60 -16.63 30.33
N VAL A 687 -7.87 -16.25 30.17
CA VAL A 687 -8.47 -15.18 30.97
C VAL A 687 -8.41 -15.57 32.45
N PRO A 688 -7.93 -14.72 33.36
CA PRO A 688 -7.88 -15.07 34.78
C PRO A 688 -9.28 -15.04 35.41
N GLY A 689 -9.66 -16.09 36.14
CA GLY A 689 -10.93 -16.12 36.89
C GLY A 689 -11.45 -17.53 37.17
N PRO A 690 -12.46 -17.67 38.06
CA PRO A 690 -13.07 -18.97 38.40
C PRO A 690 -13.87 -19.59 37.23
N GLU A 691 -14.28 -18.80 36.25
CA GLU A 691 -15.03 -19.27 35.05
C GLU A 691 -14.15 -19.37 33.79
N ALA A 692 -12.83 -19.25 33.95
CA ALA A 692 -11.87 -19.25 32.84
C ALA A 692 -11.87 -20.55 32.03
N VAL A 693 -12.13 -21.67 32.72
CA VAL A 693 -12.23 -23.02 32.17
C VAL A 693 -13.35 -23.76 32.92
N LEU A 694 -14.32 -24.29 32.18
CA LEU A 694 -15.43 -25.10 32.66
C LEU A 694 -15.31 -26.50 32.07
N ALA A 695 -15.45 -27.53 32.88
CA ALA A 695 -15.52 -28.91 32.39
C ALA A 695 -16.96 -29.36 32.24
N ARG A 696 -17.24 -30.07 31.14
CA ARG A 696 -18.54 -30.69 30.85
C ARG A 696 -18.41 -32.19 30.67
N ASP A 697 -19.41 -32.93 31.10
CA ASP A 697 -19.56 -34.36 30.82
C ASP A 697 -20.21 -34.62 29.44
N ALA A 698 -20.37 -35.90 29.08
CA ALA A 698 -21.01 -36.34 27.84
C ALA A 698 -22.46 -35.86 27.66
N ARG A 699 -23.13 -35.40 28.72
CA ARG A 699 -24.49 -34.85 28.69
C ARG A 699 -24.48 -33.32 28.57
N GLY A 700 -23.31 -32.69 28.60
CA GLY A 700 -23.14 -31.24 28.59
C GLY A 700 -23.32 -30.60 29.96
N GLU A 701 -23.48 -31.38 31.04
CA GLU A 701 -23.63 -30.86 32.39
C GLU A 701 -22.26 -30.42 32.93
N GLN A 702 -22.24 -29.31 33.66
CA GLN A 702 -21.02 -28.78 34.24
C GLN A 702 -20.57 -29.67 35.40
N VAL A 703 -19.41 -30.30 35.25
CA VAL A 703 -18.82 -31.20 36.27
C VAL A 703 -17.78 -30.52 37.16
N GLY A 704 -17.42 -29.26 36.87
CA GLY A 704 -16.61 -28.43 37.76
C GLY A 704 -16.09 -27.14 37.12
N ALA A 705 -15.75 -26.16 37.98
CA ALA A 705 -15.01 -24.95 37.66
C ALA A 705 -13.65 -24.98 38.39
N LEU A 706 -12.60 -24.41 37.81
CA LEU A 706 -11.24 -24.54 38.33
C LEU A 706 -10.89 -23.60 39.49
N PRO A 707 -10.16 -24.05 40.52
CA PRO A 707 -9.29 -23.17 41.30
C PRO A 707 -8.10 -22.68 40.45
N ARG A 708 -7.56 -21.48 40.76
CA ARG A 708 -6.45 -20.83 40.03
C ARG A 708 -5.33 -21.83 39.70
N PRO A 709 -4.79 -21.83 38.46
CA PRO A 709 -3.73 -22.78 38.07
C PRO A 709 -2.52 -22.66 39.01
N GLY A 710 -2.07 -23.80 39.56
CA GLY A 710 -0.80 -23.91 40.27
C GLY A 710 0.39 -23.60 39.35
N ALA A 711 1.59 -23.41 39.93
CA ALA A 711 2.82 -23.09 39.20
C ALA A 711 3.18 -24.09 38.09
N ASP A 712 2.63 -25.29 38.17
CA ASP A 712 2.80 -26.47 37.32
C ASP A 712 1.71 -26.68 36.25
N GLY A 713 0.65 -25.86 36.20
CA GLY A 713 -0.32 -25.88 35.08
C GLY A 713 -1.23 -27.11 34.99
N MET A 714 -1.30 -27.90 36.08
CA MET A 714 -2.13 -29.09 36.20
C MET A 714 -3.53 -28.78 36.73
N LEU A 715 -4.55 -29.43 36.15
CA LEU A 715 -5.96 -29.27 36.46
C LEU A 715 -6.56 -30.63 36.84
N ARG A 716 -7.45 -30.64 37.85
CA ARG A 716 -8.13 -31.84 38.33
C ARG A 716 -9.63 -31.59 38.40
N PHE A 717 -10.42 -32.54 37.92
CA PHE A 717 -11.88 -32.51 37.96
C PHE A 717 -12.41 -33.74 38.68
N ASP A 718 -13.50 -33.57 39.43
CA ASP A 718 -14.16 -34.65 40.17
C ASP A 718 -15.25 -35.28 39.27
N GLY A 719 -14.83 -35.97 38.21
CA GLY A 719 -15.74 -36.65 37.29
C GLY A 719 -15.15 -36.87 35.89
N PRO A 720 -15.79 -37.71 35.04
CA PRO A 720 -15.40 -37.84 33.64
C PRO A 720 -15.65 -36.51 32.91
N VAL A 721 -14.60 -35.97 32.29
CA VAL A 721 -14.66 -34.77 31.46
C VAL A 721 -14.63 -35.19 30.00
N ASP A 722 -15.64 -34.76 29.25
CA ASP A 722 -15.73 -35.04 27.81
C ASP A 722 -15.46 -33.79 26.97
N ALA A 723 -15.75 -32.60 27.51
CA ALA A 723 -15.42 -31.32 26.88
C ALA A 723 -14.95 -30.27 27.89
N LEU A 724 -14.13 -29.33 27.42
CA LEU A 724 -13.71 -28.16 28.17
C LEU A 724 -14.17 -26.91 27.46
N GLU A 725 -14.82 -26.00 28.17
CA GLU A 725 -15.04 -24.64 27.70
C GLU A 725 -14.04 -23.72 28.36
N TYR A 726 -13.34 -22.87 27.61
CA TYR A 726 -12.34 -21.99 28.16
C TYR A 726 -12.24 -20.69 27.38
N THR A 727 -11.72 -19.65 28.01
CA THR A 727 -11.67 -18.33 27.39
C THR A 727 -10.22 -17.88 27.23
N LEU A 728 -9.79 -17.61 26.00
CA LEU A 728 -8.45 -17.07 25.71
C LEU A 728 -8.53 -15.60 25.26
N MET A 729 -7.52 -14.85 25.65
CA MET A 729 -7.20 -13.52 25.15
C MET A 729 -6.42 -13.64 23.84
N SER A 730 -6.56 -12.62 22.99
CA SER A 730 -5.71 -12.43 21.83
C SER A 730 -4.28 -12.08 22.24
N ASP A 731 -3.31 -12.50 21.43
CA ASP A 731 -1.91 -12.09 21.55
C ASP A 731 -1.68 -10.65 21.06
N GLN A 732 -2.65 -10.10 20.31
CA GLN A 732 -2.66 -8.70 19.91
C GLN A 732 -3.22 -7.85 21.05
N GLN A 733 -2.55 -6.73 21.34
CA GLN A 733 -2.99 -5.72 22.30
C GLN A 733 -3.42 -4.46 21.54
N VAL A 734 -4.46 -3.79 22.01
CA VAL A 734 -4.82 -2.45 21.59
C VAL A 734 -4.40 -1.50 22.70
N GLN A 735 -3.74 -0.41 22.32
CA GLN A 735 -3.19 0.57 23.24
C GLN A 735 -3.83 1.93 23.02
N ARG A 736 -4.17 2.61 24.12
CA ARG A 736 -4.50 4.04 24.11
C ARG A 736 -3.59 4.78 25.07
N GLN A 737 -3.08 5.92 24.63
CA GLN A 737 -2.16 6.74 25.40
C GLN A 737 -2.75 8.13 25.65
N TRP A 738 -2.57 8.63 26.87
CA TRP A 738 -2.93 10.00 27.26
C TRP A 738 -1.68 10.74 27.73
N GLN A 739 -1.55 11.99 27.30
CA GLN A 739 -0.59 12.93 27.86
C GLN A 739 -1.21 13.56 29.12
N LEU A 740 -0.52 13.45 30.25
CA LEU A 740 -0.97 14.02 31.50
C LEU A 740 -0.57 15.51 31.54
N PRO A 741 -1.47 16.39 32.03
CA PRO A 741 -1.11 17.79 32.22
C PRO A 741 0.05 17.92 33.21
N ALA A 742 0.97 18.85 32.95
CA ALA A 742 2.06 19.18 33.85
C ALA A 742 1.51 19.48 35.26
N PRO A 743 2.08 18.88 36.34
CA PRO A 743 1.64 19.20 37.69
C PRO A 743 1.82 20.69 37.94
N ALA A 744 0.79 21.36 38.47
CA ALA A 744 0.89 22.76 38.85
C ALA A 744 2.04 22.92 39.88
N PRO A 745 2.85 23.99 39.78
CA PRO A 745 3.88 24.24 40.78
C PRO A 745 3.21 24.35 42.15
N ALA A 746 3.76 23.61 43.13
CA ALA A 746 3.28 23.66 44.51
C ALA A 746 3.24 25.13 44.99
N ARG A 747 2.11 25.55 45.55
CA ARG A 747 2.00 26.83 46.26
C ARG A 747 2.54 26.71 47.67
#